data_AF-A0A556MLH6-F1
#
_entry.id   AF-A0A556MLH6-F1
#
_cell.length_a   1.000
_cell.length_b   1.000
_cell.length_c   1.000
_cell.angle_alpha   90.00
_cell.angle_beta   90.00
_cell.angle_gamma   90.00
#
_symmetry.space_group_name_H-M   'P 1'
#
loop_
_entity.id
_entity.type
_entity.pdbx_description
1 polymer ?
#
loop_
_entity_poly.entity_id
_entity_poly.type
_entity_poly.pdbx_seq_one_letter_code
_entity_poly.pdbx_strand_id
1 'polypeptide(L)'
;MQRILKFTVLVITLFSFSLQNGYAQDSRTNSKTLRKKERKAVHTRDSIYRTFNQSDTSINNLLQRLETYTATFKQTNNNLAAGLDTADISQRLPSTIRRINKIKDQANTHKASTLRYLFVLRDNLDHLQGVVKGWQTNLDAIDDKLVQNQSDIVKFPKDSLLLKTIPTDSVLRSTFFSERLIAFNLYLKTDSANRKNLFKINILQNRVATAYANILDESDQIDDKVSKFASRAFDGEFGYIWEIDKSYNNLSTSVQGTIDLNNSQLYYFIKKETATHLVAIVFIVIAFSWIFYNRGKTKRNAETAELIFSEANYIDKLPVISSLLVGVAIVPYFYSHPPAAFLEILFIISLVLVLVLIKKAFNYGIFKALLSLFYVTIFYSISNLLIQTTNADRFAILILDIISVVIAYKFNKKVSAAPADYPKNTDAIVKIFIVLQVLSLVLDISGRFSLSKIVGVTAVYNLWFLISLHFVVEIISQGLLLQFKNPKNPDSIISWIDHTLMLKKIRYILNVGAALLWLFFLAQNLNIDDFALDYIHDILIQPRTVAGISGASFTFGGFVIFIAVIWLSSVMSKLISYFYDISVQHASSIDKLKKKNRTSTLLIRIGVFTIGFFLAVFASNFPLDKITIIISAFGIGIGFGLQNIVNNLVSGLILAFEKPVQIGDVIEIDSRSGTIKEIGIRSSKIATSDGAEVIIPNGDLISHHVINWTLSNNNRRVELIVSVAYGSDIKKVEDLLRSILCNRDDIMADPEPLIFLNTVNENSVDFRLLFWAADISHWLRLKSNVLADIYTEFNKEGIELPHSIQDLKLNLPEGKTLNLSDLEEPPTPPEKI
;
A
#
# COMPACT_ATOMS: atom_id res chain seq x y z
N MET A 1 19.31 9.31 -7.30
CA MET A 1 18.12 8.66 -6.70
C MET A 1 16.80 9.24 -7.19
N GLN A 2 16.63 10.57 -7.30
CA GLN A 2 15.40 11.19 -7.86
C GLN A 2 14.97 10.64 -9.24
N ARG A 3 15.88 10.19 -10.10
CA ARG A 3 15.53 9.56 -11.40
C ARG A 3 15.05 8.11 -11.28
N ILE A 4 15.51 7.36 -10.29
CA ILE A 4 15.06 5.98 -10.04
C ILE A 4 13.72 6.00 -9.32
N LEU A 5 13.52 6.94 -8.38
CA LEU A 5 12.23 7.19 -7.76
C LEU A 5 11.22 7.72 -8.78
N LYS A 6 11.63 8.62 -9.68
CA LYS A 6 10.80 9.03 -10.83
C LYS A 6 10.53 7.86 -11.77
N PHE A 7 11.46 6.93 -11.99
CA PHE A 7 11.25 5.76 -12.84
C PHE A 7 10.35 4.70 -12.19
N THR A 8 10.46 4.46 -10.87
CA THR A 8 9.54 3.56 -10.14
C THR A 8 8.17 4.18 -9.98
N VAL A 9 8.09 5.48 -9.69
CA VAL A 9 6.81 6.23 -9.72
C VAL A 9 6.25 6.24 -11.14
N LEU A 10 7.08 6.41 -12.19
CA LEU A 10 6.64 6.34 -13.59
C LEU A 10 6.12 4.95 -13.95
N VAL A 11 6.82 3.88 -13.56
CA VAL A 11 6.41 2.49 -13.79
C VAL A 11 5.15 2.14 -13.00
N ILE A 12 5.03 2.61 -11.76
CA ILE A 12 3.80 2.47 -10.95
C ILE A 12 2.68 3.30 -11.56
N THR A 13 2.93 4.51 -12.06
CA THR A 13 1.91 5.32 -12.76
C THR A 13 1.55 4.74 -14.13
N LEU A 14 2.46 4.09 -14.84
CA LEU A 14 2.19 3.40 -16.11
C LEU A 14 1.37 2.12 -15.87
N PHE A 15 1.66 1.38 -14.79
CA PHE A 15 0.83 0.26 -14.31
C PHE A 15 -0.52 0.73 -13.76
N SER A 16 -0.57 1.92 -13.16
CA SER A 16 -1.83 2.52 -12.71
C SER A 16 -2.68 2.99 -13.89
N PHE A 17 -2.05 3.48 -14.97
CA PHE A 17 -2.73 3.89 -16.20
C PHE A 17 -3.33 2.71 -16.97
N SER A 18 -2.70 1.53 -16.97
CA SER A 18 -3.30 0.31 -17.55
C SER A 18 -4.51 -0.19 -16.75
N LEU A 19 -4.52 0.02 -15.43
CA LEU A 19 -5.68 -0.23 -14.55
C LEU A 19 -6.74 0.88 -14.60
N GLN A 20 -6.41 2.08 -15.11
CA GLN A 20 -7.30 3.26 -15.06
C GLN A 20 -8.36 3.31 -16.17
N ASN A 21 -8.23 2.49 -17.22
CA ASN A 21 -9.27 2.39 -18.25
C ASN A 21 -10.59 1.78 -17.72
N GLY A 22 -10.59 1.20 -16.51
CA GLY A 22 -11.81 0.81 -15.78
C GLY A 22 -12.42 1.90 -14.89
N TYR A 23 -11.68 2.96 -14.56
CA TYR A 23 -12.11 4.00 -13.58
C TYR A 23 -12.30 5.40 -14.17
N ALA A 24 -11.92 5.62 -15.43
CA ALA A 24 -12.04 6.93 -16.09
C ALA A 24 -13.49 7.32 -16.47
N GLN A 25 -14.49 6.48 -16.20
CA GLN A 25 -15.90 6.81 -16.39
C GLN A 25 -16.54 7.53 -15.19
N ASP A 26 -15.87 7.57 -14.02
CA ASP A 26 -16.45 8.17 -12.80
C ASP A 26 -16.02 9.63 -12.53
N SER A 27 -14.93 10.13 -13.12
CA SER A 27 -14.36 11.43 -12.71
C SER A 27 -14.98 12.67 -13.38
N ARG A 28 -15.89 12.51 -14.36
CA ARG A 28 -16.70 13.64 -14.90
C ARG A 28 -17.83 14.11 -13.97
N THR A 29 -17.91 13.58 -12.75
CA THR A 29 -18.96 13.94 -11.78
C THR A 29 -18.59 15.09 -10.84
N ASN A 30 -17.32 15.52 -10.79
CA ASN A 30 -16.86 16.52 -9.82
C ASN A 30 -16.96 18.01 -10.24
N SER A 31 -17.47 18.33 -11.43
CA SER A 31 -17.94 19.70 -11.72
C SER A 31 -19.41 19.93 -11.32
N LYS A 32 -20.12 18.87 -10.90
CA LYS A 32 -21.52 18.94 -10.46
C LYS A 32 -21.67 19.34 -8.99
N THR A 33 -20.58 19.54 -8.24
CA THR A 33 -20.60 19.76 -6.78
C THR A 33 -20.96 21.18 -6.34
N LEU A 34 -20.77 22.21 -7.18
CA LEU A 34 -21.33 23.54 -6.90
C LEU A 34 -22.85 23.60 -7.16
N ARG A 35 -23.32 23.01 -8.27
CA ARG A 35 -24.76 22.89 -8.60
C ARG A 35 -25.53 21.95 -7.66
N LYS A 36 -24.86 21.00 -7.01
CA LYS A 36 -25.46 20.09 -6.01
C LYS A 36 -25.64 20.76 -4.64
N LYS A 37 -24.84 21.78 -4.30
CA LYS A 37 -25.04 22.61 -3.10
C LYS A 37 -26.27 23.52 -3.24
N GLU A 38 -26.55 24.05 -4.43
CA GLU A 38 -27.81 24.78 -4.69
C GLU A 38 -29.04 23.86 -4.77
N ARG A 39 -28.91 22.64 -5.33
CA ARG A 39 -30.00 21.64 -5.29
C ARG A 39 -30.33 21.11 -3.90
N LYS A 40 -29.36 21.07 -2.97
CA LYS A 40 -29.62 20.64 -1.59
C LYS A 40 -30.40 21.69 -0.79
N ALA A 41 -30.27 22.98 -1.14
CA ALA A 41 -31.09 24.06 -0.57
C ALA A 41 -32.54 24.05 -1.11
N VAL A 42 -32.77 23.45 -2.28
CA VAL A 42 -34.12 23.26 -2.85
C VAL A 42 -34.80 22.00 -2.26
N HIS A 43 -34.06 20.91 -2.02
CA HIS A 43 -34.62 19.69 -1.43
C HIS A 43 -34.85 19.73 0.09
N THR A 44 -34.22 20.63 0.85
CA THR A 44 -34.59 20.87 2.27
C THR A 44 -35.90 21.63 2.41
N ARG A 45 -36.46 22.20 1.33
CA ARG A 45 -37.86 22.64 1.30
C ARG A 45 -38.83 21.48 1.05
N ASP A 46 -38.45 20.47 0.25
CA ASP A 46 -39.32 19.32 -0.08
C ASP A 46 -39.62 18.41 1.13
N SER A 47 -38.69 18.26 2.08
CA SER A 47 -38.91 17.40 3.25
C SER A 47 -39.93 17.97 4.25
N ILE A 48 -40.30 19.25 4.14
CA ILE A 48 -41.34 19.89 4.95
C ILE A 48 -42.75 19.63 4.35
N TYR A 49 -42.84 19.16 3.10
CA TYR A 49 -44.14 18.96 2.41
C TYR A 49 -44.64 17.51 2.36
N ARG A 50 -43.91 16.55 2.94
CA ARG A 50 -44.27 15.11 2.93
C ARG A 50 -44.93 14.60 4.21
N THR A 51 -45.67 15.46 4.90
CA THR A 51 -46.62 14.99 5.92
C THR A 51 -47.89 15.81 5.82
N PHE A 52 -48.75 15.45 4.87
CA PHE A 52 -50.16 15.81 4.95
C PHE A 52 -50.98 14.55 5.06
N ASN A 53 -51.32 14.25 6.31
CA ASN A 53 -52.38 13.32 6.68
C ASN A 53 -53.73 13.81 6.13
N GLN A 54 -54.65 12.85 6.04
CA GLN A 54 -56.04 12.99 5.62
C GLN A 54 -56.80 14.08 6.39
N SER A 55 -57.84 14.61 5.72
CA SER A 55 -58.78 15.70 6.05
C SER A 55 -58.22 17.13 5.90
N ASP A 56 -58.64 17.85 4.84
CA ASP A 56 -59.03 19.27 4.89
C ASP A 56 -59.36 19.82 3.49
N THR A 57 -60.62 20.22 3.31
CA THR A 57 -61.25 20.79 2.10
C THR A 57 -60.99 22.30 1.94
N SER A 58 -59.80 22.79 2.28
CA SER A 58 -59.50 24.23 2.14
C SER A 58 -59.19 24.60 0.68
N ILE A 59 -59.78 25.70 0.19
CA ILE A 59 -59.66 26.17 -1.21
C ILE A 59 -58.20 26.49 -1.58
N ASN A 60 -57.40 26.98 -0.62
CA ASN A 60 -55.96 27.26 -0.81
C ASN A 60 -55.15 25.99 -1.12
N ASN A 61 -55.52 24.85 -0.52
CA ASN A 61 -54.86 23.58 -0.80
C ASN A 61 -55.16 23.07 -2.22
N LEU A 62 -56.32 23.40 -2.81
CA LEU A 62 -56.66 23.03 -4.19
C LEU A 62 -55.86 23.83 -5.22
N LEU A 63 -55.71 25.14 -5.02
CA LEU A 63 -54.87 26.00 -5.86
C LEU A 63 -53.40 25.60 -5.78
N GLN A 64 -52.87 25.37 -4.58
CA GLN A 64 -51.50 24.91 -4.37
C GLN A 64 -51.23 23.55 -5.06
N ARG A 65 -52.22 22.64 -5.05
CA ARG A 65 -52.14 21.38 -5.80
C ARG A 65 -52.09 21.61 -7.31
N LEU A 66 -52.93 22.49 -7.87
CA LEU A 66 -52.90 22.84 -9.30
C LEU A 66 -51.56 23.49 -9.70
N GLU A 67 -51.01 24.36 -8.86
CA GLU A 67 -49.68 24.95 -9.06
C GLU A 67 -48.59 23.88 -9.07
N THR A 68 -48.67 22.91 -8.17
CA THR A 68 -47.71 21.79 -8.09
C THR A 68 -47.75 20.92 -9.36
N TYR A 69 -48.95 20.57 -9.85
CA TYR A 69 -49.09 19.84 -11.12
C TYR A 69 -48.59 20.67 -12.30
N THR A 70 -48.93 21.96 -12.35
CA THR A 70 -48.48 22.87 -13.42
C THR A 70 -46.97 23.02 -13.43
N ALA A 71 -46.33 23.16 -12.27
CA ALA A 71 -44.88 23.21 -12.14
C ALA A 71 -44.23 21.90 -12.60
N THR A 72 -44.79 20.76 -12.20
CA THR A 72 -44.33 19.43 -12.63
C THR A 72 -44.42 19.28 -14.15
N PHE A 73 -45.55 19.64 -14.76
CA PHE A 73 -45.71 19.59 -16.22
C PHE A 73 -44.76 20.53 -16.95
N LYS A 74 -44.56 21.76 -16.46
CA LYS A 74 -43.58 22.71 -17.04
C LYS A 74 -42.17 22.11 -16.98
N GLN A 75 -41.77 21.57 -15.84
CA GLN A 75 -40.47 20.95 -15.66
C GLN A 75 -40.28 19.73 -16.57
N THR A 76 -41.26 18.82 -16.62
CA THR A 76 -41.21 17.64 -17.48
C THR A 76 -41.17 18.03 -18.95
N ASN A 77 -42.02 18.95 -19.39
CA ASN A 77 -42.03 19.42 -20.77
C ASN A 77 -40.72 20.13 -21.16
N ASN A 78 -40.10 20.89 -20.25
CA ASN A 78 -38.78 21.49 -20.48
C ASN A 78 -37.69 20.42 -20.60
N ASN A 79 -37.72 19.38 -19.78
CA ASN A 79 -36.79 18.26 -19.86
C ASN A 79 -36.95 17.47 -21.18
N LEU A 80 -38.19 17.26 -21.62
CA LEU A 80 -38.48 16.59 -22.90
C LEU A 80 -38.06 17.46 -24.10
N ALA A 81 -38.20 18.78 -24.01
CA ALA A 81 -37.79 19.73 -25.05
C ALA A 81 -36.26 19.84 -25.22
N ALA A 82 -35.50 19.57 -24.16
CA ALA A 82 -34.03 19.54 -24.21
C ALA A 82 -33.48 18.37 -25.05
N GLY A 83 -34.33 17.41 -25.43
CA GLY A 83 -33.95 16.22 -26.21
C GLY A 83 -33.42 15.08 -25.34
N LEU A 84 -33.67 13.84 -25.78
CA LEU A 84 -33.10 12.64 -25.16
C LEU A 84 -31.74 12.34 -25.79
N ASP A 85 -30.77 11.96 -24.97
CA ASP A 85 -29.41 11.63 -25.41
C ASP A 85 -29.37 10.24 -26.08
N THR A 86 -29.98 10.13 -27.26
CA THR A 86 -30.07 8.88 -28.04
C THR A 86 -29.48 9.01 -29.45
N ALA A 87 -28.92 10.17 -29.80
CA ALA A 87 -28.41 10.44 -31.13
C ALA A 87 -27.26 9.50 -31.53
N ASP A 88 -26.32 9.27 -30.61
CA ASP A 88 -25.18 8.37 -30.83
C ASP A 88 -25.63 6.92 -31.08
N ILE A 89 -26.57 6.44 -30.27
CA ILE A 89 -27.15 5.09 -30.40
C ILE A 89 -27.84 4.93 -31.75
N SER A 90 -28.72 5.88 -32.11
CA SER A 90 -29.47 5.81 -33.36
C SER A 90 -28.58 5.88 -34.60
N GLN A 91 -27.46 6.60 -34.55
CA GLN A 91 -26.53 6.73 -35.66
C GLN A 91 -25.62 5.50 -35.81
N ARG A 92 -25.13 4.94 -34.70
CA ARG A 92 -24.17 3.82 -34.72
C ARG A 92 -24.83 2.46 -34.87
N LEU A 93 -26.03 2.27 -34.34
CA LEU A 93 -26.72 0.96 -34.32
C LEU A 93 -26.81 0.28 -35.70
N PRO A 94 -27.17 0.95 -36.81
CA PRO A 94 -27.19 0.30 -38.13
C PRO A 94 -25.81 -0.22 -38.57
N SER A 95 -24.74 0.51 -38.25
CA SER A 95 -23.37 0.09 -38.58
C SER A 95 -22.91 -1.10 -37.73
N THR A 96 -23.33 -1.15 -36.46
CA THR A 96 -23.10 -2.29 -35.55
C THR A 96 -23.80 -3.54 -36.06
N ILE A 97 -25.07 -3.44 -36.48
CA ILE A 97 -25.83 -4.57 -37.04
C ILE A 97 -25.13 -5.12 -38.30
N ARG A 98 -24.65 -4.25 -39.20
CA ARG A 98 -23.89 -4.70 -40.38
C ARG A 98 -22.61 -5.44 -40.01
N ARG A 99 -21.92 -5.03 -38.94
CA ARG A 99 -20.72 -5.72 -38.44
C ARG A 99 -21.07 -7.10 -37.87
N ILE A 100 -22.14 -7.21 -37.08
CA ILE A 100 -22.63 -8.49 -36.55
C ILE A 100 -22.95 -9.45 -37.70
N ASN A 101 -23.71 -9.00 -38.70
CA ASN A 101 -24.05 -9.83 -39.86
C ASN A 101 -22.82 -10.24 -40.66
N LYS A 102 -21.82 -9.35 -40.82
CA LYS A 102 -20.56 -9.70 -41.47
C LYS A 102 -19.82 -10.80 -40.71
N ILE A 103 -19.77 -10.73 -39.37
CA ILE A 103 -19.15 -11.75 -38.52
C ILE A 103 -19.91 -13.08 -38.64
N LYS A 104 -21.24 -13.04 -38.62
CA LYS A 104 -22.12 -14.21 -38.86
C LYS A 104 -21.81 -14.89 -40.19
N ASP A 105 -21.82 -14.12 -41.28
CA ASP A 105 -21.53 -14.64 -42.62
C ASP A 105 -20.12 -15.24 -42.66
N GLN A 106 -19.14 -14.57 -42.04
CA GLN A 106 -17.77 -15.04 -41.92
C GLN A 106 -17.62 -16.32 -41.09
N ALA A 107 -18.38 -16.49 -40.01
CA ALA A 107 -18.36 -17.68 -39.17
C ALA A 107 -18.99 -18.90 -39.88
N ASN A 108 -19.99 -18.66 -40.73
CA ASN A 108 -20.76 -19.73 -41.40
C ASN A 108 -20.21 -20.15 -42.76
N THR A 109 -19.53 -19.24 -43.47
CA THR A 109 -18.97 -19.52 -44.82
C THR A 109 -17.75 -20.45 -44.75
N HIS A 110 -16.99 -20.45 -43.66
CA HIS A 110 -15.67 -21.08 -43.58
C HIS A 110 -15.67 -22.34 -42.72
N LYS A 111 -16.02 -23.47 -43.34
CA LYS A 111 -16.04 -24.80 -42.66
C LYS A 111 -14.67 -25.21 -42.06
N ALA A 112 -13.56 -24.74 -42.65
CA ALA A 112 -12.18 -24.99 -42.19
C ALA A 112 -11.51 -23.74 -41.59
N SER A 113 -12.23 -23.04 -40.73
CA SER A 113 -11.70 -21.89 -39.98
C SER A 113 -10.58 -22.31 -39.02
N THR A 114 -9.50 -21.52 -38.94
CA THR A 114 -8.45 -21.76 -37.94
C THR A 114 -8.91 -21.39 -36.53
N LEU A 115 -8.38 -22.06 -35.49
CA LEU A 115 -8.74 -21.76 -34.09
C LEU A 115 -8.51 -20.28 -33.73
N ARG A 116 -7.37 -19.74 -34.14
CA ARG A 116 -7.03 -18.32 -33.98
C ARG A 116 -8.08 -17.40 -34.60
N TYR A 117 -8.59 -17.76 -35.78
CA TYR A 117 -9.63 -16.99 -36.44
C TYR A 117 -10.95 -17.00 -35.67
N LEU A 118 -11.34 -18.15 -35.11
CA LEU A 118 -12.53 -18.25 -34.25
C LEU A 118 -12.41 -17.38 -33.01
N PHE A 119 -11.26 -17.36 -32.34
CA PHE A 119 -11.00 -16.47 -31.21
C PHE A 119 -11.07 -14.98 -31.60
N VAL A 120 -10.55 -14.61 -32.78
CA VAL A 120 -10.69 -13.24 -33.28
C VAL A 120 -12.16 -12.87 -33.51
N LEU A 121 -12.97 -13.78 -34.05
CA LEU A 121 -14.40 -13.51 -34.22
C LEU A 121 -15.11 -13.37 -32.87
N ARG A 122 -14.78 -14.22 -31.89
CA ARG A 122 -15.29 -14.13 -30.52
C ARG A 122 -14.95 -12.80 -29.85
N ASP A 123 -13.68 -12.39 -29.87
CA ASP A 123 -13.23 -11.11 -29.29
C ASP A 123 -13.96 -9.91 -29.92
N ASN A 124 -14.20 -9.95 -31.24
CA ASN A 124 -14.99 -8.92 -31.91
C ASN A 124 -16.44 -8.89 -31.43
N LEU A 125 -17.07 -10.06 -31.21
CA LEU A 125 -18.43 -10.14 -30.68
C LEU A 125 -18.49 -9.66 -29.23
N ASP A 126 -17.55 -10.05 -28.38
CA ASP A 126 -17.44 -9.61 -26.98
C ASP A 126 -17.31 -8.07 -26.90
N HIS A 127 -16.49 -7.48 -27.78
CA HIS A 127 -16.40 -6.03 -27.87
C HIS A 127 -17.74 -5.38 -28.27
N LEU A 128 -18.42 -5.92 -29.28
CA LEU A 128 -19.73 -5.42 -29.71
C LEU A 128 -20.79 -5.61 -28.62
N GLN A 129 -20.74 -6.71 -27.88
CA GLN A 129 -21.60 -7.00 -26.74
C GLN A 129 -21.46 -5.91 -25.68
N GLY A 130 -20.23 -5.54 -25.31
CA GLY A 130 -19.97 -4.47 -24.36
C GLY A 130 -20.56 -3.11 -24.79
N VAL A 131 -20.43 -2.77 -26.08
CA VAL A 131 -21.02 -1.53 -26.64
C VAL A 131 -22.55 -1.56 -26.58
N VAL A 132 -23.17 -2.65 -27.03
CA VAL A 132 -24.63 -2.80 -27.09
C VAL A 132 -25.23 -2.87 -25.68
N LYS A 133 -24.57 -3.55 -24.73
CA LYS A 133 -24.95 -3.57 -23.31
C LYS A 133 -24.92 -2.18 -22.69
N GLY A 134 -23.89 -1.39 -22.99
CA GLY A 134 -23.82 0.01 -22.58
C GLY A 134 -24.98 0.85 -23.13
N TRP A 135 -25.39 0.61 -24.39
CA TRP A 135 -26.58 1.26 -24.95
C TRP A 135 -27.87 0.81 -24.28
N GLN A 136 -28.01 -0.48 -23.96
CA GLN A 136 -29.17 -1.00 -23.25
C GLN A 136 -29.32 -0.33 -21.89
N THR A 137 -28.27 -0.30 -21.07
CA THR A 137 -28.31 0.37 -19.75
C THR A 137 -28.63 1.86 -19.85
N ASN A 138 -28.13 2.54 -20.88
CA ASN A 138 -28.47 3.96 -21.12
C ASN A 138 -29.94 4.15 -21.51
N LEU A 139 -30.49 3.26 -22.35
CA LEU A 139 -31.90 3.32 -22.76
C LEU A 139 -32.84 2.95 -21.61
N ASP A 140 -32.51 1.95 -20.81
CA ASP A 140 -33.27 1.55 -19.61
C ASP A 140 -33.37 2.74 -18.63
N ALA A 141 -32.27 3.44 -18.38
CA ALA A 141 -32.27 4.63 -17.52
C ALA A 141 -33.06 5.82 -18.08
N ILE A 142 -33.26 5.88 -19.41
CA ILE A 142 -34.13 6.88 -20.05
C ILE A 142 -35.59 6.43 -19.94
N ASP A 143 -35.88 5.15 -20.19
CA ASP A 143 -37.22 4.57 -20.10
C ASP A 143 -37.77 4.72 -18.68
N ASP A 144 -37.01 4.35 -17.64
CA ASP A 144 -37.37 4.51 -16.23
C ASP A 144 -37.83 5.94 -15.91
N LYS A 145 -37.15 6.95 -16.46
CA LYS A 145 -37.52 8.36 -16.28
C LYS A 145 -38.81 8.71 -17.01
N LEU A 146 -39.02 8.20 -18.22
CA LEU A 146 -40.23 8.46 -19.00
C LEU A 146 -41.44 7.74 -18.40
N VAL A 147 -41.26 6.53 -17.87
CA VAL A 147 -42.27 5.77 -17.12
C VAL A 147 -42.61 6.49 -15.81
N GLN A 148 -41.60 6.98 -15.08
CA GLN A 148 -41.84 7.78 -13.87
C GLN A 148 -42.59 9.09 -14.20
N ASN A 149 -42.18 9.81 -15.25
CA ASN A 149 -42.90 10.99 -15.72
C ASN A 149 -44.35 10.63 -16.08
N GLN A 150 -44.58 9.50 -16.75
CA GLN A 150 -45.92 9.04 -17.10
C GLN A 150 -46.76 8.75 -15.85
N SER A 151 -46.17 8.12 -14.83
CA SER A 151 -46.81 7.87 -13.54
C SER A 151 -47.23 9.17 -12.86
N ASP A 152 -46.38 10.19 -12.87
CA ASP A 152 -46.68 11.50 -12.29
C ASP A 152 -47.72 12.28 -13.10
N ILE A 153 -47.68 12.19 -14.44
CA ILE A 153 -48.65 12.82 -15.35
C ILE A 153 -50.06 12.24 -15.17
N VAL A 154 -50.18 10.92 -14.98
CA VAL A 154 -51.47 10.24 -14.85
C VAL A 154 -52.14 10.47 -13.48
N LYS A 155 -51.42 11.01 -12.48
CA LYS A 155 -52.02 11.38 -11.18
C LYS A 155 -53.02 12.52 -11.31
N PHE A 156 -52.77 13.51 -12.17
CA PHE A 156 -53.64 14.67 -12.35
C PHE A 156 -55.08 14.33 -12.77
N PRO A 157 -55.34 13.57 -13.85
CA PRO A 157 -56.71 13.19 -14.24
C PRO A 157 -57.36 12.19 -13.27
N LYS A 158 -56.60 11.59 -12.34
CA LYS A 158 -57.10 10.68 -11.31
C LYS A 158 -57.34 11.36 -9.97
N ASP A 159 -57.01 12.65 -9.84
CA ASP A 159 -57.14 13.39 -8.60
C ASP A 159 -58.62 13.74 -8.31
N SER A 160 -59.26 12.91 -7.49
CA SER A 160 -60.69 13.01 -7.18
C SER A 160 -61.08 14.35 -6.55
N LEU A 161 -60.18 15.01 -5.82
CA LEU A 161 -60.43 16.31 -5.19
C LEU A 161 -60.49 17.43 -6.23
N LEU A 162 -59.62 17.41 -7.24
CA LEU A 162 -59.65 18.39 -8.34
C LEU A 162 -60.85 18.19 -9.27
N LEU A 163 -61.39 16.97 -9.34
CA LEU A 163 -62.52 16.62 -10.19
C LEU A 163 -63.89 16.91 -9.55
N LYS A 164 -64.04 16.64 -8.25
CA LYS A 164 -65.35 16.68 -7.57
C LYS A 164 -65.61 17.94 -6.74
N THR A 165 -64.57 18.68 -6.37
CA THR A 165 -64.70 19.86 -5.50
C THR A 165 -64.73 21.16 -6.32
N ILE A 166 -65.78 21.97 -6.13
CA ILE A 166 -65.96 23.27 -6.81
C ILE A 166 -65.99 24.38 -5.74
N PRO A 167 -65.14 25.42 -5.83
CA PRO A 167 -65.19 26.55 -4.90
C PRO A 167 -66.56 27.25 -4.90
N THR A 168 -67.08 27.57 -3.71
CA THR A 168 -68.37 28.24 -3.52
C THR A 168 -68.33 29.72 -3.87
N ASP A 169 -67.20 30.40 -3.60
CA ASP A 169 -66.94 31.81 -3.93
C ASP A 169 -66.80 32.03 -5.44
N SER A 170 -67.50 33.04 -5.97
CA SER A 170 -67.54 33.39 -7.39
C SER A 170 -66.18 33.80 -7.97
N VAL A 171 -65.35 34.55 -7.22
CA VAL A 171 -64.05 35.03 -7.70
C VAL A 171 -63.05 33.87 -7.73
N LEU A 172 -62.95 33.12 -6.63
CA LEU A 172 -62.07 31.96 -6.52
C LEU A 172 -62.46 30.84 -7.48
N ARG A 173 -63.76 30.67 -7.78
CA ARG A 173 -64.25 29.73 -8.79
C ARG A 173 -63.69 30.08 -10.17
N SER A 174 -63.68 31.35 -10.54
CA SER A 174 -63.12 31.79 -11.83
C SER A 174 -61.62 31.52 -11.94
N THR A 175 -60.84 31.84 -10.90
CA THR A 175 -59.39 31.58 -10.83
C THR A 175 -59.07 30.09 -10.81
N PHE A 176 -59.84 29.30 -10.06
CA PHE A 176 -59.67 27.84 -10.02
C PHE A 176 -59.93 27.21 -11.40
N PHE A 177 -60.99 27.64 -12.10
CA PHE A 177 -61.26 27.13 -13.46
C PHE A 177 -60.21 27.58 -14.48
N SER A 178 -59.69 28.81 -14.39
CA SER A 178 -58.62 29.26 -15.28
C SER A 178 -57.31 28.49 -15.05
N GLU A 179 -56.88 28.33 -13.80
CA GLU A 179 -55.67 27.56 -13.46
C GLU A 179 -55.83 26.08 -13.80
N ARG A 180 -57.01 25.49 -13.57
CA ARG A 180 -57.31 24.11 -13.96
C ARG A 180 -57.27 23.93 -15.47
N LEU A 181 -57.76 24.90 -16.27
CA LEU A 181 -57.70 24.86 -17.72
C LEU A 181 -56.25 24.94 -18.22
N ILE A 182 -55.43 25.80 -17.63
CA ILE A 182 -53.98 25.90 -17.92
C ILE A 182 -53.30 24.57 -17.61
N ALA A 183 -53.52 24.02 -16.42
CA ALA A 183 -52.98 22.73 -16.01
C ALA A 183 -53.41 21.59 -16.95
N PHE A 184 -54.68 21.59 -17.39
CA PHE A 184 -55.23 20.58 -18.31
C PHE A 184 -54.61 20.67 -19.72
N ASN A 185 -54.46 21.86 -20.28
CA ASN A 185 -53.79 22.05 -21.57
C ASN A 185 -52.32 21.62 -21.52
N LEU A 186 -51.65 21.96 -20.42
CA LEU A 186 -50.26 21.58 -20.21
C LEU A 186 -50.10 20.07 -19.98
N TYR A 187 -51.06 19.45 -19.29
CA TYR A 187 -51.18 18.00 -19.15
C TYR A 187 -51.29 17.31 -20.50
N LEU A 188 -52.22 17.71 -21.39
CA LEU A 188 -52.39 17.09 -22.70
C LEU A 188 -51.11 17.17 -23.55
N LYS A 189 -50.46 18.33 -23.54
CA LYS A 189 -49.18 18.53 -24.25
C LYS A 189 -48.07 17.65 -23.69
N THR A 190 -47.95 17.59 -22.36
CA THR A 190 -46.89 16.84 -21.67
C THR A 190 -47.11 15.33 -21.79
N ASP A 191 -48.35 14.84 -21.65
CA ASP A 191 -48.73 13.42 -21.82
C ASP A 191 -48.45 12.97 -23.26
N SER A 192 -48.89 13.73 -24.26
CA SER A 192 -48.64 13.43 -25.67
C SER A 192 -47.13 13.38 -25.99
N ALA A 193 -46.37 14.37 -25.51
CA ALA A 193 -44.93 14.43 -25.70
C ALA A 193 -44.19 13.27 -25.00
N ASN A 194 -44.58 12.92 -23.77
CA ASN A 194 -43.97 11.84 -22.99
C ASN A 194 -44.26 10.48 -23.64
N ARG A 195 -45.52 10.20 -24.00
CA ARG A 195 -45.91 8.96 -24.71
C ARG A 195 -45.19 8.79 -26.04
N LYS A 196 -45.06 9.87 -26.83
CA LYS A 196 -44.31 9.84 -28.10
C LYS A 196 -42.84 9.49 -27.90
N ASN A 197 -42.21 10.04 -26.87
CA ASN A 197 -40.82 9.72 -26.54
C ASN A 197 -40.67 8.30 -26.00
N LEU A 198 -41.57 7.85 -25.12
CA LEU A 198 -41.60 6.48 -24.60
C LEU A 198 -41.72 5.46 -25.73
N PHE A 199 -42.61 5.69 -26.70
CA PHE A 199 -42.72 4.84 -27.88
C PHE A 199 -41.43 4.79 -28.72
N LYS A 200 -40.78 5.94 -28.94
CA LYS A 200 -39.49 5.99 -29.67
C LYS A 200 -38.38 5.25 -28.95
N ILE A 201 -38.30 5.38 -27.62
CA ILE A 201 -37.32 4.69 -26.79
C ILE A 201 -37.57 3.18 -26.82
N ASN A 202 -38.81 2.73 -26.67
CA ASN A 202 -39.16 1.31 -26.72
C ASN A 202 -38.80 0.67 -28.07
N ILE A 203 -39.02 1.36 -29.20
CA ILE A 203 -38.57 0.85 -30.51
C ILE A 203 -37.05 0.72 -30.55
N LEU A 204 -36.33 1.74 -30.09
CA LEU A 204 -34.87 1.73 -30.11
C LEU A 204 -34.30 0.65 -29.17
N GLN A 205 -34.88 0.51 -27.97
CA GLN A 205 -34.55 -0.52 -26.99
C GLN A 205 -34.81 -1.92 -27.54
N ASN A 206 -35.93 -2.14 -28.22
CA ASN A 206 -36.22 -3.41 -28.89
C ASN A 206 -35.15 -3.74 -29.93
N ARG A 207 -34.77 -2.78 -30.80
CA ARG A 207 -33.72 -2.99 -31.80
C ARG A 207 -32.34 -3.26 -31.19
N VAL A 208 -32.01 -2.58 -30.09
CA VAL A 208 -30.76 -2.82 -29.32
C VAL A 208 -30.80 -4.21 -28.69
N ALA A 209 -31.93 -4.61 -28.11
CA ALA A 209 -32.12 -5.95 -27.53
C ALA A 209 -32.02 -7.06 -28.59
N THR A 210 -32.59 -6.87 -29.79
CA THR A 210 -32.41 -7.80 -30.91
C THR A 210 -30.94 -7.90 -31.33
N ALA A 211 -30.24 -6.77 -31.43
CA ALA A 211 -28.81 -6.78 -31.75
C ALA A 211 -28.00 -7.51 -30.67
N TYR A 212 -28.33 -7.33 -29.40
CA TYR A 212 -27.71 -8.03 -28.28
C TYR A 212 -27.96 -9.54 -28.33
N ALA A 213 -29.22 -9.95 -28.57
CA ALA A 213 -29.59 -11.36 -28.71
C ALA A 213 -28.86 -12.03 -29.89
N ASN A 214 -28.75 -11.34 -31.02
CA ASN A 214 -27.97 -11.84 -32.16
C ASN A 214 -26.48 -11.99 -31.82
N ILE A 215 -25.89 -11.07 -31.04
CA ILE A 215 -24.49 -11.21 -30.60
C ILE A 215 -24.33 -12.45 -29.72
N LEU A 216 -25.25 -12.68 -28.78
CA LEU A 216 -25.21 -13.87 -27.91
C LEU A 216 -25.32 -15.16 -28.71
N ASP A 217 -26.30 -15.27 -29.62
CA ASP A 217 -26.48 -16.46 -30.48
C ASP A 217 -25.22 -16.74 -31.32
N GLU A 218 -24.61 -15.71 -31.92
CA GLU A 218 -23.39 -15.88 -32.69
C GLU A 218 -22.18 -16.22 -31.80
N SER A 219 -22.10 -15.69 -30.58
CA SER A 219 -21.06 -16.04 -29.62
C SER A 219 -21.16 -17.51 -29.22
N ASP A 220 -22.36 -17.99 -28.87
CA ASP A 220 -22.62 -19.37 -28.51
C ASP A 220 -22.26 -20.33 -29.66
N GLN A 221 -22.55 -19.96 -30.91
CA GLN A 221 -22.16 -20.73 -32.09
C GLN A 221 -20.64 -20.78 -32.29
N ILE A 222 -19.92 -19.69 -32.01
CA ILE A 222 -18.46 -19.68 -32.08
C ILE A 222 -17.86 -20.50 -30.94
N ASP A 223 -18.38 -20.40 -29.73
CA ASP A 223 -17.92 -21.17 -28.58
C ASP A 223 -18.19 -22.67 -28.75
N ASP A 224 -19.30 -23.06 -29.38
CA ASP A 224 -19.55 -24.45 -29.80
C ASP A 224 -18.48 -24.92 -30.82
N LYS A 225 -18.12 -24.08 -31.79
CA LYS A 225 -17.06 -24.40 -32.76
C LYS A 225 -15.69 -24.52 -32.10
N VAL A 226 -15.36 -23.66 -31.14
CA VAL A 226 -14.11 -23.66 -30.37
C VAL A 226 -14.03 -24.87 -29.44
N SER A 227 -15.08 -25.16 -28.68
CA SER A 227 -15.10 -26.32 -27.77
C SER A 227 -14.99 -27.65 -28.53
N LYS A 228 -15.67 -27.77 -29.69
CA LYS A 228 -15.53 -28.91 -30.60
C LYS A 228 -14.25 -28.90 -31.43
N PHE A 229 -13.43 -27.84 -31.36
CA PHE A 229 -12.16 -27.79 -32.10
C PHE A 229 -11.17 -28.81 -31.53
N ALA A 230 -11.04 -28.86 -30.20
CA ALA A 230 -10.09 -29.75 -29.54
C ALA A 230 -10.36 -31.23 -29.89
N SER A 231 -11.60 -31.70 -29.79
CA SER A 231 -11.95 -33.08 -30.14
C SER A 231 -11.68 -33.40 -31.61
N ARG A 232 -12.13 -32.53 -32.54
CA ARG A 232 -11.89 -32.70 -33.98
C ARG A 232 -10.40 -32.70 -34.35
N ALA A 233 -9.59 -31.89 -33.68
CA ALA A 233 -8.17 -31.80 -33.96
C ALA A 233 -7.42 -33.10 -33.60
N PHE A 234 -7.89 -33.87 -32.61
CA PHE A 234 -7.35 -35.19 -32.27
C PHE A 234 -7.87 -36.34 -33.16
N ASP A 235 -9.07 -36.21 -33.72
CA ASP A 235 -9.74 -37.26 -34.52
C ASP A 235 -9.34 -37.28 -36.01
N GLY A 236 -8.39 -36.44 -36.45
CA GLY A 236 -7.91 -36.42 -37.84
C GLY A 236 -8.80 -35.59 -38.77
N GLU A 237 -9.13 -34.37 -38.35
CA GLU A 237 -9.97 -33.37 -39.03
C GLU A 237 -9.85 -33.24 -40.55
N PHE A 238 -8.66 -33.43 -41.14
CA PHE A 238 -8.43 -33.23 -42.58
C PHE A 238 -8.02 -34.50 -43.32
N GLY A 239 -8.13 -35.67 -42.69
CA GLY A 239 -7.67 -36.94 -43.25
C GLY A 239 -6.16 -36.98 -43.49
N TYR A 240 -5.63 -38.16 -43.81
CA TYR A 240 -4.19 -38.30 -44.07
C TYR A 240 -3.72 -37.40 -45.23
N ILE A 241 -2.43 -37.06 -45.28
CA ILE A 241 -1.92 -36.13 -46.31
C ILE A 241 -2.13 -36.64 -47.76
N TRP A 242 -2.30 -37.96 -47.94
CA TRP A 242 -2.63 -38.57 -49.23
C TRP A 242 -4.14 -38.60 -49.57
N GLU A 243 -5.01 -38.27 -48.61
CA GLU A 243 -6.48 -38.20 -48.76
C GLU A 243 -6.92 -36.74 -48.97
N ILE A 244 -6.49 -36.14 -50.08
CA ILE A 244 -6.71 -34.71 -50.33
C ILE A 244 -8.16 -34.43 -50.73
N ASP A 245 -8.90 -33.71 -49.87
CA ASP A 245 -10.22 -33.19 -50.22
C ASP A 245 -10.10 -31.92 -51.09
N LYS A 246 -10.68 -31.95 -52.29
CA LYS A 246 -10.67 -30.83 -53.24
C LYS A 246 -11.45 -29.60 -52.75
N SER A 247 -12.29 -29.74 -51.71
CA SER A 247 -13.03 -28.63 -51.11
C SER A 247 -12.14 -27.54 -50.50
N TYR A 248 -10.88 -27.86 -50.17
CA TYR A 248 -9.91 -26.96 -49.50
C TYR A 248 -8.82 -26.36 -50.42
N ASN A 249 -9.06 -26.29 -51.74
CA ASN A 249 -8.04 -25.87 -52.72
C ASN A 249 -7.95 -24.36 -53.03
N ASN A 250 -8.88 -23.53 -52.54
CA ASN A 250 -8.97 -22.12 -52.97
C ASN A 250 -8.03 -21.19 -52.17
N LEU A 251 -6.71 -21.34 -52.36
CA LEU A 251 -5.67 -20.53 -51.69
C LEU A 251 -5.84 -19.03 -51.95
N SER A 252 -6.15 -18.62 -53.18
CA SER A 252 -6.30 -17.20 -53.53
C SER A 252 -7.41 -16.52 -52.72
N THR A 253 -8.56 -17.18 -52.56
CA THR A 253 -9.67 -16.63 -51.77
C THR A 253 -9.35 -16.58 -50.28
N SER A 254 -8.62 -17.58 -49.77
CA SER A 254 -8.16 -17.60 -48.37
C SER A 254 -7.18 -16.46 -48.09
N VAL A 255 -6.19 -16.25 -48.98
CA VAL A 255 -5.21 -15.16 -48.87
C VAL A 255 -5.87 -13.79 -48.95
N GLN A 256 -6.77 -13.58 -49.91
CA GLN A 256 -7.48 -12.31 -50.04
C GLN A 256 -8.33 -12.02 -48.80
N GLY A 257 -9.08 -13.02 -48.31
CA GLY A 257 -9.86 -12.89 -47.08
C GLY A 257 -8.99 -12.61 -45.85
N THR A 258 -7.82 -13.25 -45.76
CA THR A 258 -6.81 -12.98 -44.72
C THR A 258 -6.31 -11.54 -44.77
N ILE A 259 -5.98 -11.02 -45.95
CA ILE A 259 -5.48 -9.64 -46.11
C ILE A 259 -6.56 -8.65 -45.72
N ASP A 260 -7.78 -8.80 -46.24
CA ASP A 260 -8.89 -7.87 -45.98
C ASP A 260 -9.26 -7.83 -44.49
N LEU A 261 -9.28 -8.99 -43.83
CA LEU A 261 -9.55 -9.09 -42.40
C LEU A 261 -8.45 -8.43 -41.57
N ASN A 262 -7.19 -8.85 -41.77
CA ASN A 262 -6.08 -8.34 -40.97
C ASN A 262 -5.86 -6.84 -41.19
N ASN A 263 -6.03 -6.33 -42.41
CA ASN A 263 -5.96 -4.89 -42.69
C ASN A 263 -7.08 -4.12 -42.01
N SER A 264 -8.32 -4.63 -42.06
CA SER A 264 -9.45 -4.00 -41.36
C SER A 264 -9.22 -3.96 -39.85
N GLN A 265 -8.70 -5.05 -39.28
CA GLN A 265 -8.39 -5.14 -37.84
C GLN A 265 -7.25 -4.20 -37.44
N LEU A 266 -6.16 -4.20 -38.21
CA LEU A 266 -5.01 -3.33 -37.96
C LEU A 266 -5.39 -1.85 -38.07
N TYR A 267 -6.17 -1.47 -39.08
CA TYR A 267 -6.66 -0.10 -39.24
C TYR A 267 -7.53 0.36 -38.07
N TYR A 268 -8.45 -0.50 -37.62
CA TYR A 268 -9.31 -0.21 -36.48
C TYR A 268 -8.50 -0.08 -35.19
N PHE A 269 -7.58 -1.01 -34.96
CA PHE A 269 -6.69 -1.03 -33.79
C PHE A 269 -5.85 0.26 -33.69
N ILE A 270 -5.17 0.65 -34.78
CA ILE A 270 -4.34 1.87 -34.84
C ILE A 270 -5.14 3.13 -34.47
N LYS A 271 -6.41 3.19 -34.89
CA LYS A 271 -7.28 4.35 -34.62
C LYS A 271 -7.87 4.37 -33.21
N LYS A 272 -8.12 3.20 -32.61
CA LYS A 272 -8.82 3.09 -31.33
C LYS A 272 -7.85 3.24 -30.14
N GLU A 273 -6.71 2.56 -30.18
CA GLU A 273 -5.77 2.44 -29.06
C GLU A 273 -4.72 3.56 -29.02
N THR A 274 -5.08 4.78 -29.44
CA THR A 274 -4.15 5.92 -29.59
C THR A 274 -3.35 6.23 -28.33
N ALA A 275 -3.96 6.15 -27.16
CA ALA A 275 -3.29 6.36 -25.87
C ALA A 275 -2.24 5.27 -25.61
N THR A 276 -2.59 4.00 -25.82
CA THR A 276 -1.71 2.85 -25.63
C THR A 276 -0.53 2.89 -26.62
N HIS A 277 -0.77 3.28 -27.88
CA HIS A 277 0.29 3.52 -28.86
C HIS A 277 1.26 4.61 -28.43
N LEU A 278 0.76 5.72 -27.88
CA LEU A 278 1.60 6.80 -27.37
C LEU A 278 2.47 6.31 -26.22
N VAL A 279 1.91 5.54 -25.28
CA VAL A 279 2.66 4.91 -24.18
C VAL A 279 3.76 3.99 -24.71
N ALA A 280 3.47 3.15 -25.71
CA ALA A 280 4.44 2.28 -26.35
C ALA A 280 5.60 3.07 -26.98
N ILE A 281 5.31 4.14 -27.71
CA ILE A 281 6.34 5.00 -28.32
C ILE A 281 7.19 5.68 -27.25
N VAL A 282 6.55 6.23 -26.21
CA VAL A 282 7.25 6.87 -25.09
C VAL A 282 8.19 5.87 -24.40
N PHE A 283 7.77 4.62 -24.21
CA PHE A 283 8.61 3.58 -23.64
C PHE A 283 9.86 3.29 -24.51
N ILE A 284 9.70 3.16 -25.83
CA ILE A 284 10.83 2.99 -26.76
C ILE A 284 11.78 4.20 -26.65
N VAL A 285 11.26 5.43 -26.62
CA VAL A 285 12.05 6.66 -26.47
C VAL A 285 12.79 6.70 -25.13
N ILE A 286 12.16 6.23 -24.04
CA ILE A 286 12.80 6.14 -22.72
C ILE A 286 13.94 5.12 -22.75
N ALA A 287 13.72 3.92 -23.31
CA ALA A 287 14.75 2.89 -23.42
C ALA A 287 15.94 3.39 -24.26
N PHE A 288 15.65 4.05 -25.39
CA PHE A 288 16.64 4.71 -26.23
C PHE A 288 17.42 5.78 -25.45
N SER A 289 16.72 6.72 -24.82
CA SER A 289 17.32 7.81 -24.06
C SER A 289 18.18 7.30 -22.90
N TRP A 290 17.72 6.27 -22.19
CA TRP A 290 18.44 5.68 -21.06
C TRP A 290 19.76 5.02 -21.50
N ILE A 291 19.73 4.21 -22.57
CA ILE A 291 20.93 3.55 -23.11
C ILE A 291 21.93 4.58 -23.62
N PHE A 292 21.47 5.56 -24.43
CA PHE A 292 22.35 6.60 -24.97
C PHE A 292 22.91 7.52 -23.90
N TYR A 293 22.12 7.87 -22.88
CA TYR A 293 22.58 8.67 -21.75
C TYR A 293 23.68 7.95 -20.96
N ASN A 294 23.47 6.67 -20.63
CA ASN A 294 24.46 5.89 -19.88
C ASN A 294 25.75 5.69 -20.68
N ARG A 295 25.63 5.38 -21.99
CA ARG A 295 26.78 5.26 -22.89
C ARG A 295 27.56 6.57 -22.99
N GLY A 296 26.87 7.68 -23.25
CA GLY A 296 27.49 9.01 -23.38
C GLY A 296 28.18 9.47 -22.09
N LYS A 297 27.59 9.16 -20.93
CA LYS A 297 28.19 9.45 -19.62
C LYS A 297 29.48 8.65 -19.41
N THR A 298 29.51 7.36 -19.74
CA THR A 298 30.71 6.52 -19.58
C THR A 298 31.83 6.93 -20.54
N LYS A 299 31.49 7.30 -21.79
CA LYS A 299 32.49 7.77 -22.78
C LYS A 299 33.23 9.05 -22.35
N ARG A 300 32.66 9.87 -21.46
CA ARG A 300 33.30 11.09 -20.95
C ARG A 300 34.45 10.81 -19.96
N ASN A 301 34.53 9.62 -19.37
CA ASN A 301 35.60 9.21 -18.47
C ASN A 301 36.56 8.24 -19.20
N ALA A 302 37.53 8.78 -19.93
CA ALA A 302 38.35 8.02 -20.88
C ALA A 302 39.12 6.82 -20.26
N GLU A 303 39.65 6.95 -19.04
CA GLU A 303 40.48 5.91 -18.40
C GLU A 303 39.69 4.66 -17.95
N THR A 304 38.41 4.81 -17.60
CA THR A 304 37.55 3.69 -17.17
C THR A 304 36.61 3.22 -18.27
N ALA A 305 36.44 3.99 -19.34
CA ALA A 305 35.53 3.69 -20.44
C ALA A 305 35.91 2.39 -21.16
N GLU A 306 37.18 2.18 -21.47
CA GLU A 306 37.63 1.04 -22.28
C GLU A 306 37.43 -0.30 -21.54
N LEU A 307 37.74 -0.34 -20.24
CA LEU A 307 37.54 -1.52 -19.39
C LEU A 307 36.05 -1.78 -19.08
N ILE A 308 35.21 -0.74 -19.03
CA ILE A 308 33.77 -0.89 -18.83
C ILE A 308 33.05 -1.31 -20.13
N PHE A 309 33.46 -0.78 -21.29
CA PHE A 309 32.85 -1.12 -22.58
C PHE A 309 33.24 -2.51 -23.07
N SER A 310 34.38 -3.06 -22.64
CA SER A 310 34.75 -4.46 -22.92
C SER A 310 33.75 -5.47 -22.31
N GLU A 311 33.13 -5.13 -21.17
CA GLU A 311 32.06 -5.92 -20.54
C GLU A 311 30.65 -5.58 -21.06
N ALA A 312 30.48 -4.42 -21.73
CA ALA A 312 29.20 -3.91 -22.22
C ALA A 312 29.14 -3.81 -23.77
N ASN A 313 29.59 -4.88 -24.44
CA ASN A 313 29.81 -4.90 -25.89
C ASN A 313 28.58 -4.54 -26.75
N TYR A 314 27.36 -4.87 -26.32
CA TYR A 314 26.16 -4.62 -27.13
C TYR A 314 25.79 -3.13 -27.14
N ILE A 315 25.75 -2.53 -25.95
CA ILE A 315 25.41 -1.11 -25.80
C ILE A 315 26.48 -0.23 -26.43
N ASP A 316 27.75 -0.61 -26.35
CA ASP A 316 28.80 0.20 -26.98
C ASP A 316 28.75 0.12 -28.51
N LYS A 317 28.76 -1.09 -29.08
CA LYS A 317 28.91 -1.31 -30.52
C LYS A 317 27.62 -1.12 -31.32
N LEU A 318 26.45 -1.36 -30.71
CA LEU A 318 25.14 -1.36 -31.38
C LEU A 318 24.01 -0.72 -30.53
N PRO A 319 24.16 0.51 -30.00
CA PRO A 319 23.21 1.12 -29.07
C PRO A 319 21.79 1.29 -29.62
N VAL A 320 21.64 1.60 -30.91
CA VAL A 320 20.34 1.76 -31.57
C VAL A 320 19.58 0.43 -31.63
N ILE A 321 20.26 -0.64 -32.03
CA ILE A 321 19.66 -1.98 -32.16
C ILE A 321 19.29 -2.52 -30.78
N SER A 322 20.17 -2.34 -29.79
CA SER A 322 19.92 -2.77 -28.42
C SER A 322 18.71 -2.05 -27.80
N SER A 323 18.60 -0.73 -27.99
CA SER A 323 17.46 0.03 -27.46
C SER A 323 16.15 -0.31 -28.16
N LEU A 324 16.17 -0.48 -29.49
CA LEU A 324 15.00 -0.86 -30.25
C LEU A 324 14.52 -2.27 -29.89
N LEU A 325 15.43 -3.24 -29.68
CA LEU A 325 15.07 -4.60 -29.28
C LEU A 325 14.37 -4.63 -27.92
N VAL A 326 14.89 -3.90 -26.92
CA VAL A 326 14.24 -3.77 -25.60
C VAL A 326 12.84 -3.19 -25.73
N GLY A 327 12.67 -2.18 -26.58
CA GLY A 327 11.36 -1.60 -26.88
C GLY A 327 10.41 -2.60 -27.52
N VAL A 328 10.78 -3.12 -28.70
CA VAL A 328 9.93 -4.00 -29.51
C VAL A 328 9.59 -5.31 -28.81
N ALA A 329 10.49 -5.87 -28.00
CA ALA A 329 10.22 -7.10 -27.26
C ALA A 329 9.24 -6.92 -26.09
N ILE A 330 9.10 -5.70 -25.55
CA ILE A 330 8.23 -5.41 -24.39
C ILE A 330 6.90 -4.76 -24.80
N VAL A 331 6.88 -3.99 -25.88
CA VAL A 331 5.68 -3.28 -26.35
C VAL A 331 4.43 -4.17 -26.55
N PRO A 332 4.52 -5.42 -27.05
CA PRO A 332 3.36 -6.29 -27.18
C PRO A 332 2.55 -6.45 -25.88
N TYR A 333 3.20 -6.42 -24.72
CA TYR A 333 2.55 -6.62 -23.42
C TYR A 333 1.78 -5.39 -22.90
N PHE A 334 1.84 -4.25 -23.60
CA PHE A 334 1.04 -3.08 -23.23
C PHE A 334 -0.39 -3.16 -23.75
N TYR A 335 -0.66 -4.09 -24.67
CA TYR A 335 -1.98 -4.27 -25.29
C TYR A 335 -2.68 -5.49 -24.70
N SER A 336 -3.96 -5.35 -24.38
CA SER A 336 -4.78 -6.47 -23.90
C SER A 336 -5.13 -7.44 -25.03
N HIS A 337 -5.56 -6.92 -26.19
CA HIS A 337 -5.99 -7.72 -27.35
C HIS A 337 -5.40 -7.15 -28.66
N PRO A 338 -4.08 -7.26 -28.88
CA PRO A 338 -3.47 -6.79 -30.11
C PRO A 338 -3.83 -7.69 -31.32
N PRO A 339 -4.13 -7.12 -32.51
CA PRO A 339 -4.36 -7.91 -33.71
C PRO A 339 -3.16 -8.81 -34.06
N ALA A 340 -3.45 -10.00 -34.58
CA ALA A 340 -2.46 -10.96 -35.03
C ALA A 340 -1.38 -10.34 -35.93
N ALA A 341 -1.79 -9.60 -36.96
CA ALA A 341 -0.86 -8.93 -37.88
C ALA A 341 0.07 -7.93 -37.18
N PHE A 342 -0.40 -7.22 -36.15
CA PHE A 342 0.43 -6.30 -35.39
C PHE A 342 1.52 -7.05 -34.60
N LEU A 343 1.15 -8.16 -33.95
CA LEU A 343 2.10 -9.03 -33.25
C LEU A 343 3.15 -9.62 -34.20
N GLU A 344 2.75 -10.11 -35.38
CA GLU A 344 3.67 -10.64 -36.39
C GLU A 344 4.66 -9.58 -36.89
N ILE A 345 4.20 -8.34 -37.12
CA ILE A 345 5.08 -7.23 -37.53
C ILE A 345 6.13 -6.96 -36.46
N LEU A 346 5.73 -6.83 -35.19
CA LEU A 346 6.68 -6.61 -34.09
C LEU A 346 7.62 -7.80 -33.90
N PHE A 347 7.11 -9.02 -34.05
CA PHE A 347 7.90 -10.24 -33.98
C PHE A 347 8.99 -10.25 -35.07
N ILE A 348 8.63 -10.01 -36.34
CA ILE A 348 9.59 -9.96 -37.46
C ILE A 348 10.65 -8.88 -37.24
N ILE A 349 10.25 -7.69 -36.74
CA ILE A 349 11.22 -6.63 -36.39
C ILE A 349 12.18 -7.15 -35.31
N SER A 350 11.68 -7.80 -34.27
CA SER A 350 12.50 -8.40 -33.22
C SER A 350 13.49 -9.43 -33.78
N LEU A 351 13.05 -10.31 -34.69
CA LEU A 351 13.90 -11.31 -35.33
C LEU A 351 15.09 -10.68 -36.07
N VAL A 352 14.82 -9.63 -36.86
CA VAL A 352 15.87 -8.91 -37.61
C VAL A 352 16.87 -8.29 -36.65
N LEU A 353 16.41 -7.66 -35.56
CA LEU A 353 17.29 -7.05 -34.56
C LEU A 353 18.16 -8.08 -33.85
N VAL A 354 17.57 -9.22 -33.45
CA VAL A 354 18.29 -10.34 -32.85
C VAL A 354 19.36 -10.90 -33.80
N LEU A 355 19.04 -11.10 -35.08
CA LEU A 355 20.01 -11.57 -36.07
C LEU A 355 21.22 -10.64 -36.20
N VAL A 356 21.00 -9.33 -36.19
CA VAL A 356 22.11 -8.35 -36.26
C VAL A 356 22.98 -8.41 -35.00
N LEU A 357 22.39 -8.60 -33.81
CA LEU A 357 23.16 -8.78 -32.58
C LEU A 357 23.96 -10.10 -32.60
N ILE A 358 23.35 -11.20 -33.04
CA ILE A 358 24.00 -12.52 -33.11
C ILE A 358 25.17 -12.50 -34.08
N LYS A 359 25.04 -11.85 -35.24
CA LYS A 359 26.12 -11.72 -36.24
C LYS A 359 27.40 -11.14 -35.63
N LYS A 360 27.28 -10.25 -34.64
CA LYS A 360 28.44 -9.60 -33.99
C LYS A 360 28.92 -10.30 -32.73
N ALA A 361 28.05 -11.02 -32.02
CA ALA A 361 28.38 -11.59 -30.71
C ALA A 361 28.74 -13.07 -30.72
N PHE A 362 28.25 -13.82 -31.70
CA PHE A 362 28.39 -15.28 -31.73
C PHE A 362 29.18 -15.74 -32.96
N ASN A 363 29.64 -17.00 -32.91
CA ASN A 363 30.32 -17.65 -34.02
C ASN A 363 29.46 -17.62 -35.29
N TYR A 364 30.10 -17.45 -36.45
CA TYR A 364 29.46 -17.41 -37.76
C TYR A 364 28.57 -18.64 -38.04
N GLY A 365 28.88 -19.78 -37.43
CA GLY A 365 28.05 -20.99 -37.47
C GLY A 365 26.64 -20.81 -36.90
N ILE A 366 26.51 -20.14 -35.74
CA ILE A 366 25.21 -19.87 -35.09
C ILE A 366 24.41 -18.89 -35.94
N PHE A 367 25.06 -17.82 -36.41
CA PHE A 367 24.44 -16.82 -37.27
C PHE A 367 23.87 -17.46 -38.54
N LYS A 368 24.63 -18.31 -39.24
CA LYS A 368 24.16 -18.95 -40.47
C LYS A 368 22.96 -19.87 -40.22
N ALA A 369 22.97 -20.65 -39.14
CA ALA A 369 21.86 -21.54 -38.80
C ALA A 369 20.57 -20.77 -38.49
N LEU A 370 20.67 -19.71 -37.67
CA LEU A 370 19.53 -18.86 -37.33
C LEU A 370 19.06 -18.00 -38.50
N LEU A 371 19.95 -17.57 -39.40
CA LEU A 371 19.58 -16.88 -40.63
C LEU A 371 18.78 -17.80 -41.57
N SER A 372 19.18 -19.07 -41.71
CA SER A 372 18.38 -20.06 -42.43
C SER A 372 17.01 -20.25 -41.77
N LEU A 373 16.96 -20.38 -40.45
CA LEU A 373 15.71 -20.53 -39.70
C LEU A 373 14.81 -19.30 -39.79
N PHE A 374 15.39 -18.09 -39.87
CA PHE A 374 14.63 -16.84 -40.03
C PHE A 374 13.77 -16.84 -41.30
N TYR A 375 14.32 -17.26 -42.43
CA TYR A 375 13.54 -17.36 -43.67
C TYR A 375 12.37 -18.34 -43.53
N VAL A 376 12.63 -19.50 -42.91
CA VAL A 376 11.58 -20.49 -42.61
C VAL A 376 10.51 -19.89 -41.67
N THR A 377 10.94 -19.12 -40.68
CA THR A 377 10.05 -18.45 -39.71
C THR A 377 9.12 -17.45 -40.38
N ILE A 378 9.59 -16.70 -41.39
CA ILE A 378 8.74 -15.78 -42.17
C ILE A 378 7.59 -16.55 -42.83
N PHE A 379 7.86 -17.71 -43.41
CA PHE A 379 6.81 -18.53 -44.03
C PHE A 379 5.83 -19.09 -43.00
N TYR A 380 6.31 -19.52 -41.81
CA TYR A 380 5.42 -19.86 -40.70
C TYR A 380 4.54 -18.67 -40.29
N SER A 381 5.08 -17.45 -40.21
CA SER A 381 4.30 -16.24 -39.92
C SER A 381 3.23 -15.92 -40.95
N ILE A 382 3.52 -16.12 -42.24
CA ILE A 382 2.51 -15.95 -43.29
C ILE A 382 1.41 -17.01 -43.13
N SER A 383 1.78 -18.27 -42.93
CA SER A 383 0.82 -19.35 -42.68
C SER A 383 -0.02 -19.10 -41.43
N ASN A 384 0.59 -18.61 -40.35
CA ASN A 384 -0.07 -18.35 -39.07
C ASN A 384 -1.12 -17.21 -39.12
N LEU A 385 -1.09 -16.38 -40.17
CA LEU A 385 -2.09 -15.34 -40.45
C LEU A 385 -3.27 -15.83 -41.28
N LEU A 386 -3.21 -17.04 -41.85
CA LEU A 386 -4.28 -17.58 -42.68
C LEU A 386 -5.55 -17.85 -41.86
N ILE A 387 -6.68 -17.32 -42.35
CA ILE A 387 -7.99 -17.45 -41.68
C ILE A 387 -8.63 -18.82 -41.93
N GLN A 388 -8.21 -19.50 -43.01
CA GLN A 388 -8.72 -20.81 -43.42
C GLN A 388 -7.57 -21.76 -43.70
N THR A 389 -7.76 -23.01 -43.29
CA THR A 389 -6.90 -24.12 -43.68
C THR A 389 -7.13 -24.48 -45.15
N THR A 390 -6.05 -24.54 -45.92
CA THR A 390 -6.07 -24.98 -47.33
C THR A 390 -5.10 -26.14 -47.51
N ASN A 391 -5.30 -26.97 -48.54
CA ASN A 391 -4.36 -28.06 -48.83
C ASN A 391 -2.95 -27.55 -49.14
N ALA A 392 -2.84 -26.38 -49.77
CA ALA A 392 -1.56 -25.74 -50.02
C ALA A 392 -0.84 -25.35 -48.71
N ASP A 393 -1.60 -24.88 -47.70
CA ASP A 393 -1.05 -24.55 -46.38
C ASP A 393 -0.54 -25.82 -45.66
N ARG A 394 -1.24 -26.95 -45.79
CA ARG A 394 -0.79 -28.26 -45.27
C ARG A 394 0.57 -28.66 -45.84
N PHE A 395 0.70 -28.71 -47.16
CA PHE A 395 1.98 -29.04 -47.79
C PHE A 395 3.08 -28.02 -47.46
N ALA A 396 2.74 -26.73 -47.34
CA ALA A 396 3.70 -25.71 -46.94
C ALA A 396 4.26 -25.99 -45.54
N ILE A 397 3.40 -26.23 -44.55
CA ILE A 397 3.85 -26.55 -43.18
C ILE A 397 4.69 -27.82 -43.15
N LEU A 398 4.26 -28.90 -43.81
CA LEU A 398 5.05 -30.14 -43.92
C LEU A 398 6.47 -29.88 -44.43
N ILE A 399 6.61 -29.10 -45.50
CA ILE A 399 7.91 -28.75 -46.08
C ILE A 399 8.73 -27.89 -45.11
N LEU A 400 8.10 -26.92 -44.44
CA LEU A 400 8.77 -26.06 -43.47
C LEU A 400 9.25 -26.86 -42.25
N ASP A 401 8.49 -27.85 -41.78
CA ASP A 401 8.88 -28.73 -40.68
C ASP A 401 10.12 -29.55 -41.06
N ILE A 402 10.11 -30.16 -42.26
CA ILE A 402 11.27 -30.92 -42.79
C ILE A 402 12.50 -30.01 -42.86
N ILE A 403 12.38 -28.83 -43.46
CA ILE A 403 13.49 -27.88 -43.57
C ILE A 403 14.00 -27.46 -42.18
N SER A 404 13.10 -27.20 -41.24
CA SER A 404 13.43 -26.86 -39.85
C SER A 404 14.21 -27.97 -39.16
N VAL A 405 13.77 -29.22 -39.29
CA VAL A 405 14.45 -30.40 -38.75
C VAL A 405 15.84 -30.56 -39.36
N VAL A 406 15.98 -30.42 -40.69
CA VAL A 406 17.29 -30.54 -41.36
C VAL A 406 18.25 -29.44 -40.91
N ILE A 407 17.79 -28.18 -40.81
CA ILE A 407 18.61 -27.06 -40.32
C ILE A 407 19.05 -27.34 -38.88
N ALA A 408 18.10 -27.70 -38.00
CA ALA A 408 18.37 -27.94 -36.60
C ALA A 408 19.28 -29.16 -36.37
N TYR A 409 19.10 -30.25 -37.10
CA TYR A 409 19.95 -31.43 -37.02
C TYR A 409 21.39 -31.14 -37.47
N LYS A 410 21.57 -30.45 -38.60
CA LYS A 410 22.89 -30.01 -39.08
C LYS A 410 23.59 -29.09 -38.08
N PHE A 411 22.82 -28.20 -37.43
CA PHE A 411 23.33 -27.34 -36.39
C PHE A 411 23.69 -28.13 -35.12
N ASN A 412 22.83 -29.04 -34.66
CA ASN A 412 23.07 -29.85 -33.47
C ASN A 412 24.34 -30.69 -33.61
N LYS A 413 24.58 -31.30 -34.79
CA LYS A 413 25.81 -32.06 -35.05
C LYS A 413 27.09 -31.21 -34.83
N LYS A 414 27.05 -29.92 -35.17
CA LYS A 414 28.17 -28.99 -34.93
C LYS A 414 28.29 -28.62 -33.45
N VAL A 415 27.17 -28.42 -32.76
CA VAL A 415 27.13 -28.13 -31.32
C VAL A 415 27.67 -29.31 -30.51
N SER A 416 27.23 -30.55 -30.80
CA SER A 416 27.67 -31.75 -30.09
C SER A 416 29.14 -32.10 -30.37
N ALA A 417 29.69 -31.70 -31.53
CA ALA A 417 31.10 -31.93 -31.87
C ALA A 417 32.07 -30.99 -31.13
N ALA A 418 31.63 -29.76 -30.81
CA ALA A 418 32.45 -28.76 -30.12
C ALA A 418 31.60 -27.99 -29.09
N PRO A 419 31.14 -28.64 -28.00
CA PRO A 419 30.19 -28.04 -27.06
C PRO A 419 30.75 -26.82 -26.31
N ALA A 420 32.07 -26.68 -26.23
CA ALA A 420 32.75 -25.54 -25.60
C ALA A 420 32.56 -24.21 -26.36
N ASP A 421 32.31 -24.26 -27.68
CA ASP A 421 32.19 -23.07 -28.54
C ASP A 421 30.78 -22.44 -28.52
N TYR A 422 29.83 -23.09 -27.83
CA TYR A 422 28.42 -22.71 -27.82
C TYR A 422 27.93 -22.41 -26.39
N PRO A 423 26.86 -21.61 -26.23
CA PRO A 423 26.24 -21.38 -24.93
C PRO A 423 25.84 -22.68 -24.24
N LYS A 424 25.88 -22.69 -22.90
CA LYS A 424 25.43 -23.83 -22.10
C LYS A 424 23.99 -24.21 -22.46
N ASN A 425 23.71 -25.50 -22.47
CA ASN A 425 22.40 -26.10 -22.79
C ASN A 425 21.90 -25.92 -24.24
N THR A 426 22.72 -25.39 -25.16
CA THR A 426 22.32 -25.25 -26.59
C THR A 426 21.93 -26.59 -27.21
N ASP A 427 22.66 -27.68 -26.93
CA ASP A 427 22.35 -29.03 -27.44
C ASP A 427 20.97 -29.52 -26.97
N ALA A 428 20.62 -29.31 -25.69
CA ALA A 428 19.30 -29.68 -25.16
C ALA A 428 18.17 -28.88 -25.82
N ILE A 429 18.36 -27.56 -25.98
CA ILE A 429 17.36 -26.67 -26.62
C ILE A 429 17.11 -27.10 -28.07
N VAL A 430 18.17 -27.37 -28.83
CA VAL A 430 18.04 -27.79 -30.23
C VAL A 430 17.42 -29.18 -30.35
N LYS A 431 17.72 -30.13 -29.44
CA LYS A 431 17.06 -31.44 -29.39
C LYS A 431 15.56 -31.34 -29.12
N ILE A 432 15.16 -30.52 -28.14
CA ILE A 432 13.74 -30.27 -27.86
C ILE A 432 13.05 -29.66 -29.09
N PHE A 433 13.68 -28.68 -29.74
CA PHE A 433 13.16 -28.10 -30.97
C PHE A 433 12.99 -29.14 -32.09
N ILE A 434 13.96 -30.02 -32.30
CA ILE A 434 13.86 -31.12 -33.29
C ILE A 434 12.69 -32.05 -32.93
N VAL A 435 12.54 -32.44 -31.67
CA VAL A 435 11.45 -33.32 -31.23
C VAL A 435 10.09 -32.68 -31.50
N LEU A 436 9.91 -31.41 -31.17
CA LEU A 436 8.67 -30.68 -31.44
C LEU A 436 8.37 -30.57 -32.93
N GLN A 437 9.38 -30.33 -33.77
CA GLN A 437 9.19 -30.25 -35.22
C GLN A 437 8.89 -31.61 -35.85
N VAL A 438 9.53 -32.69 -35.37
CA VAL A 438 9.19 -34.05 -35.79
C VAL A 438 7.77 -34.41 -35.37
N LEU A 439 7.35 -34.02 -34.17
CA LEU A 439 5.97 -34.20 -33.71
C LEU A 439 4.98 -33.45 -34.61
N SER A 440 5.27 -32.20 -34.96
CA SER A 440 4.47 -31.40 -35.89
C SER A 440 4.34 -32.09 -37.26
N LEU A 441 5.44 -32.59 -37.80
CA LEU A 441 5.46 -33.34 -39.07
C LEU A 441 4.60 -34.61 -39.01
N VAL A 442 4.74 -35.41 -37.94
CA VAL A 442 3.97 -36.65 -37.76
C VAL A 442 2.47 -36.35 -37.65
N LEU A 443 2.11 -35.28 -36.93
CA LEU A 443 0.72 -34.86 -36.77
C LEU A 443 0.10 -34.46 -38.13
N ASP A 444 0.82 -33.73 -38.98
CA ASP A 444 0.32 -33.32 -40.30
C ASP A 444 0.09 -34.53 -41.22
N ILE A 445 1.07 -35.44 -41.27
CA ILE A 445 0.95 -36.69 -42.05
C ILE A 445 -0.27 -37.49 -41.58
N SER A 446 -0.52 -37.53 -40.27
CA SER A 446 -1.65 -38.25 -39.67
C SER A 446 -3.01 -37.57 -39.85
N GLY A 447 -3.07 -36.40 -40.50
CA GLY A 447 -4.30 -35.66 -40.75
C GLY A 447 -4.75 -34.71 -39.65
N ARG A 448 -3.91 -34.49 -38.63
CA ARG A 448 -4.13 -33.59 -37.49
C ARG A 448 -3.45 -32.24 -37.73
N PHE A 449 -3.78 -31.59 -38.85
CA PHE A 449 -3.06 -30.41 -39.33
C PHE A 449 -3.09 -29.23 -38.35
N SER A 450 -4.21 -28.95 -37.71
CA SER A 450 -4.35 -27.88 -36.72
C SER A 450 -3.38 -28.06 -35.56
N LEU A 451 -3.28 -29.27 -35.01
CA LEU A 451 -2.31 -29.58 -33.95
C LEU A 451 -0.87 -29.50 -34.47
N SER A 452 -0.61 -30.02 -35.68
CA SER A 452 0.70 -29.88 -36.33
C SER A 452 1.12 -28.42 -36.41
N LYS A 453 0.27 -27.56 -36.99
CA LYS A 453 0.53 -26.13 -37.17
C LYS A 453 0.74 -25.43 -35.84
N ILE A 454 -0.09 -25.69 -34.83
CA ILE A 454 0.09 -25.15 -33.48
C ILE A 454 1.46 -25.54 -32.94
N VAL A 455 1.83 -26.84 -32.97
CA VAL A 455 3.11 -27.32 -32.42
C VAL A 455 4.30 -26.76 -33.19
N GLY A 456 4.28 -26.78 -34.52
CA GLY A 456 5.38 -26.33 -35.38
C GLY A 456 5.63 -24.82 -35.27
N VAL A 457 4.56 -24.01 -35.38
CA VAL A 457 4.65 -22.55 -35.19
C VAL A 457 5.11 -22.22 -33.77
N THR A 458 4.53 -22.87 -32.76
CA THR A 458 4.90 -22.67 -31.34
C THR A 458 6.38 -22.97 -31.11
N ALA A 459 6.91 -24.06 -31.68
CA ALA A 459 8.31 -24.44 -31.53
C ALA A 459 9.26 -23.37 -32.08
N VAL A 460 8.98 -22.85 -33.28
CA VAL A 460 9.80 -21.79 -33.91
C VAL A 460 9.69 -20.48 -33.14
N TYR A 461 8.48 -20.07 -32.79
CA TYR A 461 8.25 -18.78 -32.16
C TYR A 461 8.85 -18.73 -30.76
N ASN A 462 8.65 -19.79 -29.96
CA ASN A 462 9.20 -19.85 -28.61
C ASN A 462 10.73 -19.92 -28.59
N LEU A 463 11.36 -20.53 -29.60
CA LEU A 463 12.82 -20.49 -29.73
C LEU A 463 13.30 -19.04 -29.95
N TRP A 464 12.65 -18.30 -30.85
CA TRP A 464 12.98 -16.90 -31.09
C TRP A 464 12.68 -15.98 -29.91
N PHE A 465 11.56 -16.20 -29.21
CA PHE A 465 11.24 -15.46 -27.99
C PHE A 465 12.27 -15.71 -26.88
N LEU A 466 12.71 -16.97 -26.70
CA LEU A 466 13.77 -17.31 -25.75
C LEU A 466 15.06 -16.54 -26.05
N ILE A 467 15.50 -16.54 -27.32
CA ILE A 467 16.70 -15.83 -27.75
C ILE A 467 16.53 -14.31 -27.58
N SER A 468 15.39 -13.75 -28.00
CA SER A 468 15.08 -12.33 -27.89
C SER A 468 15.11 -11.86 -26.43
N LEU A 469 14.43 -12.56 -25.52
CA LEU A 469 14.38 -12.23 -24.10
C LEU A 469 15.75 -12.35 -23.43
N HIS A 470 16.55 -13.35 -23.82
CA HIS A 470 17.94 -13.45 -23.36
C HIS A 470 18.76 -12.19 -23.69
N PHE A 471 18.68 -11.70 -24.93
CA PHE A 471 19.35 -10.45 -25.32
C PHE A 471 18.79 -9.23 -24.59
N VAL A 472 17.48 -9.15 -24.36
CA VAL A 472 16.87 -8.07 -23.59
C VAL A 472 17.44 -8.02 -22.16
N VAL A 473 17.50 -9.17 -21.47
CA VAL A 473 18.08 -9.23 -20.11
C VAL A 473 19.56 -8.85 -20.12
N GLU A 474 20.33 -9.29 -21.11
CA GLU A 474 21.74 -8.96 -21.23
C GLU A 474 21.96 -7.46 -21.51
N ILE A 475 21.17 -6.85 -22.40
CA ILE A 475 21.22 -5.41 -22.69
C ILE A 475 20.84 -4.60 -21.45
N ILE A 476 19.76 -4.94 -20.76
CA ILE A 476 19.35 -4.23 -19.53
C ILE A 476 20.44 -4.37 -18.46
N SER A 477 21.01 -5.57 -18.31
CA SER A 477 22.12 -5.81 -17.37
C SER A 477 23.35 -4.96 -17.69
N GLN A 478 23.74 -4.86 -18.97
CA GLN A 478 24.85 -4.01 -19.39
C GLN A 478 24.55 -2.52 -19.17
N GLY A 479 23.32 -2.07 -19.42
CA GLY A 479 22.92 -0.69 -19.18
C GLY A 479 22.98 -0.31 -17.70
N LEU A 480 22.57 -1.25 -16.82
CA LEU A 480 22.71 -1.10 -15.38
C LEU A 480 24.17 -1.14 -14.92
N LEU A 481 25.00 -1.97 -15.54
CA LEU A 481 26.44 -2.02 -15.28
C LEU A 481 27.10 -0.67 -15.57
N LEU A 482 26.79 -0.05 -16.73
CA LEU A 482 27.27 1.31 -17.06
C LEU A 482 26.81 2.35 -16.02
N GLN A 483 25.62 2.17 -15.46
CA GLN A 483 25.06 3.08 -14.47
C GLN A 483 25.73 2.94 -13.09
N PHE A 484 26.08 1.72 -12.68
CA PHE A 484 26.68 1.43 -11.36
C PHE A 484 28.19 1.67 -11.31
N LYS A 485 28.95 1.32 -12.37
CA LYS A 485 30.42 1.49 -12.40
C LYS A 485 30.91 2.94 -12.56
N ASN A 486 29.99 3.91 -12.72
CA ASN A 486 30.34 5.32 -12.93
C ASN A 486 29.66 6.25 -11.89
N PRO A 487 30.09 6.24 -10.61
CA PRO A 487 29.55 7.13 -9.59
C PRO A 487 29.95 8.59 -9.85
N LYS A 488 29.01 9.52 -9.63
CA LYS A 488 29.22 10.97 -9.82
C LYS A 488 30.13 11.59 -8.75
N ASN A 489 30.26 10.97 -7.58
CA ASN A 489 31.09 11.39 -6.45
C ASN A 489 31.80 10.15 -5.86
N PRO A 490 33.12 10.20 -5.60
CA PRO A 490 33.86 9.15 -4.89
C PRO A 490 33.23 8.80 -3.52
N ASP A 491 32.67 9.81 -2.84
CA ASP A 491 32.04 9.69 -1.51
C ASP A 491 30.53 9.33 -1.55
N SER A 492 29.98 9.02 -2.73
CA SER A 492 28.58 8.59 -2.81
C SER A 492 28.44 7.11 -2.42
N ILE A 493 27.52 6.81 -1.50
CA ILE A 493 27.12 5.48 -0.95
C ILE A 493 27.10 4.33 -1.98
N ILE A 494 26.94 4.64 -3.27
CA ILE A 494 27.04 3.70 -4.38
C ILE A 494 28.40 2.97 -4.36
N SER A 495 29.51 3.62 -4.01
CA SER A 495 30.86 3.00 -3.93
C SER A 495 31.02 1.97 -2.80
N TRP A 496 30.16 2.00 -1.78
CA TRP A 496 30.19 1.09 -0.62
C TRP A 496 29.32 -0.17 -0.81
N ILE A 497 28.53 -0.22 -1.89
CA ILE A 497 27.69 -1.37 -2.23
C ILE A 497 28.47 -2.24 -3.21
N ASP A 498 28.64 -3.53 -2.89
CA ASP A 498 29.24 -4.49 -3.83
C ASP A 498 28.40 -4.57 -5.11
N HIS A 499 28.85 -3.83 -6.12
CA HIS A 499 28.21 -3.68 -7.42
C HIS A 499 27.97 -5.04 -8.08
N THR A 500 28.85 -6.01 -7.83
CA THR A 500 28.78 -7.33 -8.45
C THR A 500 27.65 -8.16 -7.85
N LEU A 501 27.45 -8.09 -6.53
CA LEU A 501 26.38 -8.79 -5.83
C LEU A 501 25.00 -8.23 -6.20
N MET A 502 24.88 -6.90 -6.31
CA MET A 502 23.63 -6.25 -6.71
C MET A 502 23.26 -6.59 -8.17
N LEU A 503 24.22 -6.52 -9.09
CA LEU A 503 24.02 -6.89 -10.49
C LEU A 503 23.61 -8.37 -10.64
N LYS A 504 24.22 -9.28 -9.87
CA LYS A 504 23.81 -10.70 -9.85
C LYS A 504 22.35 -10.86 -9.39
N LYS A 505 21.94 -10.19 -8.32
CA LYS A 505 20.55 -10.23 -7.83
C LYS A 505 19.57 -9.65 -8.83
N ILE A 506 19.88 -8.50 -9.43
CA ILE A 506 19.02 -7.88 -10.46
C ILE A 506 18.92 -8.79 -11.69
N ARG A 507 20.05 -9.34 -12.16
CA ARG A 507 20.04 -10.26 -13.31
C ARG A 507 19.22 -11.51 -13.02
N TYR A 508 19.27 -12.05 -11.81
CA TYR A 508 18.39 -13.16 -11.41
C TYR A 508 16.91 -12.77 -11.51
N ILE A 509 16.52 -11.61 -10.99
CA ILE A 509 15.13 -11.10 -11.10
C ILE A 509 14.72 -10.91 -12.56
N LEU A 510 15.59 -10.33 -13.39
CA LEU A 510 15.35 -10.14 -14.82
C LEU A 510 15.20 -11.48 -15.55
N ASN A 511 16.02 -12.48 -15.22
CA ASN A 511 15.91 -13.83 -15.79
C ASN A 511 14.61 -14.52 -15.37
N VAL A 512 14.18 -14.39 -14.11
CA VAL A 512 12.89 -14.91 -13.65
C VAL A 512 11.75 -14.23 -14.39
N GLY A 513 11.78 -12.90 -14.52
CA GLY A 513 10.80 -12.15 -15.31
C GLY A 513 10.76 -12.58 -16.77
N ALA A 514 11.92 -12.73 -17.42
CA ALA A 514 12.03 -13.24 -18.78
C ALA A 514 11.50 -14.67 -18.93
N ALA A 515 11.76 -15.55 -17.95
CA ALA A 515 11.23 -16.92 -17.96
C ALA A 515 9.69 -16.94 -17.83
N LEU A 516 9.12 -16.10 -16.97
CA LEU A 516 7.66 -15.96 -16.84
C LEU A 516 7.03 -15.43 -18.13
N LEU A 517 7.63 -14.41 -18.74
CA LEU A 517 7.18 -13.86 -20.02
C LEU A 517 7.29 -14.91 -21.15
N TRP A 518 8.35 -15.71 -21.16
CA TRP A 518 8.51 -16.80 -22.10
C TRP A 518 7.45 -17.89 -21.91
N LEU A 519 7.17 -18.30 -20.67
CA LEU A 519 6.10 -19.27 -20.36
C LEU A 519 4.71 -18.74 -20.74
N PHE A 520 4.45 -17.46 -20.49
CA PHE A 520 3.23 -16.81 -20.93
C PHE A 520 3.07 -16.87 -22.45
N PHE A 521 4.13 -16.55 -23.21
CA PHE A 521 4.12 -16.68 -24.67
C PHE A 521 3.99 -18.12 -25.15
N LEU A 522 4.56 -19.09 -24.43
CA LEU A 522 4.36 -20.51 -24.73
C LEU A 522 2.88 -20.88 -24.59
N ALA A 523 2.24 -20.48 -23.49
CA ALA A 523 0.82 -20.71 -23.26
C ALA A 523 -0.05 -20.04 -24.33
N GLN A 524 0.25 -18.80 -24.69
CA GLN A 524 -0.46 -18.05 -25.74
C GLN A 524 -0.34 -18.71 -27.12
N ASN A 525 0.87 -19.13 -27.52
CA ASN A 525 1.07 -19.80 -28.81
C ASN A 525 0.39 -21.17 -28.87
N LEU A 526 0.27 -21.85 -27.72
CA LEU A 526 -0.50 -23.08 -27.56
C LEU A 526 -2.03 -22.84 -27.46
N ASN A 527 -2.47 -21.58 -27.37
CA ASN A 527 -3.86 -21.17 -27.12
C ASN A 527 -4.46 -21.79 -25.85
N ILE A 528 -3.65 -21.89 -24.79
CA ILE A 528 -4.07 -22.40 -23.46
C ILE A 528 -3.92 -21.33 -22.37
N ASP A 529 -3.61 -20.10 -22.74
CA ASP A 529 -3.42 -18.97 -21.83
C ASP A 529 -4.69 -18.62 -21.07
N ASP A 530 -5.83 -18.50 -21.76
CA ASP A 530 -7.13 -18.25 -21.10
C ASP A 530 -7.45 -19.36 -20.09
N PHE A 531 -7.34 -20.64 -20.49
CA PHE A 531 -7.57 -21.78 -19.59
C PHE A 531 -6.62 -21.78 -18.39
N ALA A 532 -5.33 -21.50 -18.61
CA ALA A 532 -4.34 -21.50 -17.55
C ALA A 532 -4.57 -20.33 -16.56
N LEU A 533 -4.87 -19.14 -17.07
CA LEU A 533 -5.14 -17.95 -16.26
C LEU A 533 -6.45 -18.10 -15.49
N ASP A 534 -7.51 -18.59 -16.12
CA ASP A 534 -8.80 -18.85 -15.47
C ASP A 534 -8.64 -19.92 -14.38
N TYR A 535 -7.92 -21.01 -14.65
CA TYR A 535 -7.65 -22.04 -13.64
C TYR A 535 -6.85 -21.49 -12.45
N ILE A 536 -5.83 -20.65 -12.70
CA ILE A 536 -5.07 -19.98 -11.64
C ILE A 536 -5.98 -19.02 -10.86
N HIS A 537 -6.78 -18.22 -11.56
CA HIS A 537 -7.71 -17.27 -10.97
C HIS A 537 -8.74 -17.98 -10.07
N ASP A 538 -9.34 -19.06 -10.56
CA ASP A 538 -10.30 -19.87 -9.81
C ASP A 538 -9.66 -20.49 -8.57
N ILE A 539 -8.45 -21.04 -8.68
CA ILE A 539 -7.70 -21.54 -7.52
C ILE A 539 -7.42 -20.43 -6.50
N LEU A 540 -7.07 -19.22 -6.98
CA LEU A 540 -6.75 -18.09 -6.11
C LEU A 540 -8.00 -17.54 -5.40
N ILE A 541 -9.17 -17.53 -6.03
CA ILE A 541 -10.39 -16.92 -5.48
C ILE A 541 -11.27 -17.92 -4.74
N GLN A 542 -11.18 -19.22 -5.05
CA GLN A 542 -12.03 -20.23 -4.41
C GLN A 542 -11.86 -20.22 -2.87
N PRO A 543 -12.95 -20.04 -2.10
CA PRO A 543 -12.89 -20.04 -0.65
C PRO A 543 -12.55 -21.45 -0.14
N ARG A 544 -11.51 -21.54 0.68
CA ARG A 544 -11.06 -22.78 1.33
C ARG A 544 -11.30 -22.69 2.83
N THR A 545 -11.88 -23.72 3.42
CA THR A 545 -12.05 -23.83 4.87
C THR A 545 -10.81 -24.46 5.49
N VAL A 546 -10.30 -23.89 6.59
CA VAL A 546 -9.22 -24.52 7.37
C VAL A 546 -9.81 -25.69 8.16
N ALA A 547 -9.25 -26.90 7.98
CA ALA A 547 -9.63 -28.05 8.77
C ALA A 547 -9.41 -27.75 10.27
N GLY A 548 -10.48 -27.87 11.08
CA GLY A 548 -10.46 -27.59 12.52
C GLY A 548 -10.98 -26.22 12.96
N ILE A 549 -11.23 -25.27 12.03
CA ILE A 549 -11.80 -23.94 12.36
C ILE A 549 -13.08 -23.73 11.54
N SER A 550 -14.24 -24.03 12.14
CA SER A 550 -15.54 -23.82 11.51
C SER A 550 -15.80 -22.33 11.22
N GLY A 551 -16.14 -22.02 9.97
CA GLY A 551 -16.48 -20.67 9.51
C GLY A 551 -15.32 -19.77 9.09
N ALA A 552 -14.06 -20.20 9.23
CA ALA A 552 -12.90 -19.45 8.70
C ALA A 552 -12.60 -19.91 7.26
N SER A 553 -13.13 -19.19 6.28
CA SER A 553 -12.74 -19.35 4.88
C SER A 553 -11.64 -18.36 4.52
N PHE A 554 -10.60 -18.84 3.85
CA PHE A 554 -9.54 -18.00 3.27
C PHE A 554 -9.37 -18.35 1.80
N THR A 555 -8.83 -17.44 1.02
CA THR A 555 -8.51 -17.65 -0.39
C THR A 555 -7.00 -17.67 -0.56
N PHE A 556 -6.48 -18.47 -1.50
CA PHE A 556 -5.04 -18.45 -1.78
C PHE A 556 -4.60 -17.09 -2.33
N GLY A 557 -5.46 -16.40 -3.08
CA GLY A 557 -5.26 -15.02 -3.52
C GLY A 557 -5.09 -14.06 -2.36
N GLY A 558 -5.93 -14.15 -1.33
CA GLY A 558 -5.78 -13.38 -0.10
C GLY A 558 -4.43 -13.64 0.59
N PHE A 559 -3.98 -14.89 0.63
CA PHE A 559 -2.68 -15.26 1.20
C PHE A 559 -1.49 -14.70 0.39
N VAL A 560 -1.56 -14.75 -0.94
CA VAL A 560 -0.53 -14.15 -1.82
C VAL A 560 -0.48 -12.64 -1.64
N ILE A 561 -1.65 -11.97 -1.59
CA ILE A 561 -1.76 -10.54 -1.32
C ILE A 561 -1.16 -10.21 0.05
N PHE A 562 -1.45 -11.01 1.08
CA PHE A 562 -0.87 -10.84 2.41
C PHE A 562 0.66 -10.83 2.36
N ILE A 563 1.26 -11.85 1.74
CA ILE A 563 2.72 -11.94 1.60
C ILE A 563 3.28 -10.75 0.79
N ALA A 564 2.62 -10.38 -0.30
CA ALA A 564 3.04 -9.28 -1.15
C ALA A 564 3.03 -7.93 -0.41
N VAL A 565 1.99 -7.65 0.37
CA VAL A 565 1.89 -6.42 1.18
C VAL A 565 2.92 -6.41 2.31
N ILE A 566 3.17 -7.55 2.97
CA ILE A 566 4.24 -7.66 3.99
C ILE A 566 5.62 -7.41 3.37
N TRP A 567 5.89 -8.02 2.22
CA TRP A 567 7.13 -7.81 1.48
C TRP A 567 7.30 -6.34 1.08
N LEU A 568 6.24 -5.73 0.53
CA LEU A 568 6.23 -4.33 0.14
C LEU A 568 6.44 -3.40 1.35
N SER A 569 5.81 -3.69 2.49
CA SER A 569 6.01 -2.95 3.73
C SER A 569 7.45 -3.06 4.23
N SER A 570 8.09 -4.23 4.13
CA SER A 570 9.50 -4.41 4.47
C SER A 570 10.42 -3.58 3.56
N VAL A 571 10.13 -3.54 2.25
CA VAL A 571 10.85 -2.69 1.30
C VAL A 571 10.64 -1.21 1.63
N MET A 572 9.40 -0.80 1.89
CA MET A 572 9.05 0.58 2.22
C MET A 572 9.70 1.03 3.54
N SER A 573 9.71 0.16 4.54
CA SER A 573 10.39 0.41 5.81
C SER A 573 11.88 0.67 5.61
N LYS A 574 12.56 -0.13 4.77
CA LYS A 574 13.98 0.10 4.44
C LYS A 574 14.18 1.43 3.72
N LEU A 575 13.28 1.79 2.80
CA LEU A 575 13.34 3.07 2.09
C LEU A 575 13.16 4.26 3.05
N ILE A 576 12.17 4.22 3.93
CA ILE A 576 11.91 5.30 4.89
C ILE A 576 13.07 5.43 5.90
N SER A 577 13.55 4.31 6.46
CA SER A 577 14.72 4.31 7.33
C SER A 577 15.94 4.93 6.64
N TYR A 578 16.15 4.60 5.36
CA TYR A 578 17.24 5.14 4.56
C TYR A 578 17.15 6.66 4.36
N PHE A 579 15.96 7.18 4.02
CA PHE A 579 15.77 8.63 3.88
C PHE A 579 15.90 9.38 5.20
N TYR A 580 15.41 8.79 6.29
CA TYR A 580 15.57 9.34 7.63
C TYR A 580 17.05 9.48 8.00
N ASP A 581 17.85 8.42 7.82
CA ASP A 581 19.28 8.45 8.13
C ASP A 581 20.05 9.50 7.31
N ILE A 582 19.70 9.71 6.02
CA ILE A 582 20.31 10.76 5.18
C ILE A 582 19.98 12.16 5.68
N SER A 583 18.70 12.40 6.01
CA SER A 583 18.24 13.72 6.45
C SER A 583 18.90 14.14 7.77
N VAL A 584 19.11 13.20 8.68
CA VAL A 584 19.72 13.46 9.99
C VAL A 584 21.25 13.64 9.86
N GLN A 585 21.90 12.94 8.93
CA GLN A 585 23.34 13.13 8.65
C GLN A 585 23.66 14.52 8.09
N HIS A 586 22.77 15.12 7.28
CA HIS A 586 22.96 16.49 6.78
C HIS A 586 22.67 17.58 7.82
N ALA A 587 21.98 17.23 8.92
CA ALA A 587 21.52 18.20 9.91
C ALA A 587 22.46 18.36 11.12
N SER A 588 23.44 17.48 11.36
CA SER A 588 24.25 17.59 12.59
C SER A 588 25.64 16.95 12.54
N SER A 589 26.65 17.72 12.98
CA SER A 589 28.08 17.37 13.09
C SER A 589 28.48 16.80 14.46
N ILE A 590 27.54 16.40 15.32
CA ILE A 590 27.84 16.04 16.73
C ILE A 590 27.57 14.55 17.01
N ASP A 591 28.61 13.82 17.40
CA ASP A 591 28.61 12.37 17.67
C ASP A 591 27.61 11.89 18.73
N LYS A 592 27.16 12.76 19.64
CA LYS A 592 26.12 12.43 20.64
C LYS A 592 24.76 12.09 20.02
N LEU A 593 24.45 12.56 18.82
CA LEU A 593 23.20 12.23 18.12
C LEU A 593 23.25 10.85 17.44
N LYS A 594 24.42 10.34 17.04
CA LYS A 594 24.55 9.01 16.38
C LYS A 594 24.00 7.86 17.22
N LYS A 595 24.15 7.93 18.56
CA LYS A 595 23.64 6.89 19.48
C LYS A 595 22.12 7.00 19.69
N LYS A 596 21.55 8.22 19.65
CA LYS A 596 20.10 8.50 19.77
C LYS A 596 19.32 8.16 18.48
N ASN A 597 19.97 8.20 17.32
CA ASN A 597 19.32 7.98 16.04
C ASN A 597 18.95 6.50 15.79
N ARG A 598 19.73 5.56 16.33
CA ARG A 598 19.56 4.12 16.07
C ARG A 598 18.24 3.56 16.64
N THR A 599 17.74 4.13 17.73
CA THR A 599 16.44 3.74 18.33
C THR A 599 15.25 4.34 17.55
N SER A 600 15.39 5.55 17.01
CA SER A 600 14.34 6.18 16.18
C SER A 600 14.14 5.43 14.85
N THR A 601 15.22 5.03 14.18
CA THR A 601 15.13 4.23 12.95
C THR A 601 14.47 2.86 13.18
N LEU A 602 14.69 2.26 14.36
CA LEU A 602 14.02 1.02 14.76
C LEU A 602 12.51 1.22 14.98
N LEU A 603 12.11 2.30 15.67
CA LEU A 603 10.69 2.64 15.91
C LEU A 603 9.94 2.89 14.60
N ILE A 604 10.54 3.62 13.67
CA ILE A 604 9.97 3.84 12.34
C ILE A 604 9.78 2.50 11.60
N ARG A 605 10.78 1.61 11.67
CA ARG A 605 10.69 0.29 11.04
C ARG A 605 9.56 -0.56 11.61
N ILE A 606 9.44 -0.59 12.94
CA ILE A 606 8.36 -1.28 13.62
C ILE A 606 7.02 -0.66 13.22
N GLY A 607 6.88 0.66 13.26
CA GLY A 607 5.63 1.35 12.90
C GLY A 607 5.17 1.07 11.46
N VAL A 608 6.08 1.16 10.48
CA VAL A 608 5.78 0.86 9.08
C VAL A 608 5.40 -0.61 8.91
N PHE A 609 6.12 -1.52 9.56
CA PHE A 609 5.81 -2.95 9.51
C PHE A 609 4.44 -3.26 10.12
N THR A 610 4.11 -2.67 11.27
CA THR A 610 2.80 -2.81 11.93
C THR A 610 1.66 -2.30 11.05
N ILE A 611 1.80 -1.11 10.46
CA ILE A 611 0.80 -0.57 9.51
C ILE A 611 0.66 -1.51 8.31
N GLY A 612 1.79 -1.95 7.74
CA GLY A 612 1.79 -2.88 6.61
C GLY A 612 1.17 -4.24 6.95
N PHE A 613 1.35 -4.73 8.17
CA PHE A 613 0.71 -5.95 8.65
C PHE A 613 -0.81 -5.79 8.71
N PHE A 614 -1.33 -4.72 9.30
CA PHE A 614 -2.78 -4.47 9.33
C PHE A 614 -3.36 -4.30 7.92
N LEU A 615 -2.65 -3.59 7.03
CA LEU A 615 -3.04 -3.50 5.62
C LEU A 615 -3.04 -4.86 4.93
N ALA A 616 -2.06 -5.72 5.20
CA ALA A 616 -2.00 -7.07 4.64
C ALA A 616 -3.19 -7.92 5.10
N VAL A 617 -3.53 -7.88 6.40
CA VAL A 617 -4.71 -8.59 6.93
C VAL A 617 -5.98 -8.08 6.26
N PHE A 618 -6.17 -6.76 6.17
CA PHE A 618 -7.35 -6.16 5.55
C PHE A 618 -7.45 -6.51 4.06
N ALA A 619 -6.36 -6.37 3.31
CA ALA A 619 -6.30 -6.66 1.89
C ALA A 619 -6.47 -8.16 1.57
N SER A 620 -6.10 -9.05 2.50
CA SER A 620 -6.28 -10.49 2.34
C SER A 620 -7.71 -10.97 2.53
N ASN A 621 -8.63 -10.08 2.95
CA ASN A 621 -10.03 -10.38 3.23
C ASN A 621 -10.20 -11.54 4.24
N PHE A 622 -9.25 -11.67 5.17
CA PHE A 622 -9.26 -12.73 6.16
C PHE A 622 -10.43 -12.52 7.14
N PRO A 623 -11.17 -13.57 7.54
CA PRO A 623 -12.27 -13.43 8.49
C PRO A 623 -11.73 -13.01 9.87
N LEU A 624 -11.85 -11.71 10.17
CA LEU A 624 -11.33 -11.11 11.40
C LEU A 624 -12.07 -11.59 12.66
N ASP A 625 -13.32 -12.04 12.53
CA ASP A 625 -14.20 -12.39 13.66
C ASP A 625 -13.58 -13.37 14.65
N LYS A 626 -12.85 -14.38 14.17
CA LYS A 626 -12.18 -15.38 15.03
C LYS A 626 -10.85 -14.89 15.59
N ILE A 627 -10.12 -14.06 14.84
CA ILE A 627 -8.86 -13.45 15.29
C ILE A 627 -9.14 -12.40 16.37
N THR A 628 -10.30 -11.72 16.33
CA THR A 628 -10.71 -10.73 17.34
C THR A 628 -10.66 -11.30 18.75
N ILE A 629 -11.04 -12.56 18.98
CA ILE A 629 -10.95 -13.18 20.32
C ILE A 629 -9.49 -13.26 20.79
N ILE A 630 -8.59 -13.69 19.91
CA ILE A 630 -7.15 -13.78 20.20
C ILE A 630 -6.57 -12.39 20.43
N ILE A 631 -6.91 -11.42 19.59
CA ILE A 631 -6.50 -10.01 19.73
C ILE A 631 -7.01 -9.43 21.05
N SER A 632 -8.25 -9.72 21.45
CA SER A 632 -8.81 -9.27 22.73
C SER A 632 -8.05 -9.86 23.91
N ALA A 633 -7.78 -11.16 23.90
CA ALA A 633 -6.99 -11.81 24.94
C ALA A 633 -5.56 -11.25 25.01
N PHE A 634 -4.92 -11.05 23.86
CA PHE A 634 -3.58 -10.46 23.77
C PHE A 634 -3.57 -8.98 24.20
N GLY A 635 -4.62 -8.24 23.86
CA GLY A 635 -4.82 -6.84 24.25
C GLY A 635 -4.98 -6.69 25.76
N ILE A 636 -5.72 -7.59 26.41
CA ILE A 636 -5.82 -7.66 27.87
C ILE A 636 -4.44 -7.96 28.48
N GLY A 637 -3.72 -8.96 27.95
CA GLY A 637 -2.37 -9.31 28.42
C GLY A 637 -1.36 -8.16 28.28
N ILE A 638 -1.36 -7.48 27.14
CA ILE A 638 -0.53 -6.27 26.91
C ILE A 638 -0.95 -5.16 27.87
N GLY A 639 -2.24 -4.94 28.07
CA GLY A 639 -2.77 -3.92 29.00
C GLY A 639 -2.26 -4.12 30.42
N PHE A 640 -2.29 -5.36 30.92
CA PHE A 640 -1.70 -5.71 32.21
C PHE A 640 -0.18 -5.50 32.23
N GLY A 641 0.53 -5.90 31.18
CA GLY A 641 1.99 -5.69 31.08
C GLY A 641 2.41 -4.21 31.03
N LEU A 642 1.58 -3.35 30.42
CA LEU A 642 1.84 -1.91 30.29
C LEU A 642 1.29 -1.08 31.47
N GLN A 643 0.55 -1.69 32.40
CA GLN A 643 -0.13 -0.99 33.48
C GLN A 643 0.80 -0.05 34.26
N ASN A 644 1.99 -0.53 34.65
CA ASN A 644 2.97 0.27 35.39
C ASN A 644 3.54 1.43 34.58
N ILE A 645 3.69 1.26 33.26
CA ILE A 645 4.18 2.33 32.38
C ILE A 645 3.13 3.43 32.27
N VAL A 646 1.87 3.06 32.09
CA VAL A 646 0.74 4.00 32.02
C VAL A 646 0.55 4.71 33.35
N ASN A 647 0.63 3.99 34.47
CA ASN A 647 0.56 4.59 35.81
C ASN A 647 1.62 5.69 35.97
N ASN A 648 2.89 5.37 35.70
CA ASN A 648 3.98 6.34 35.79
C ASN A 648 3.84 7.55 34.85
N LEU A 649 3.29 7.33 33.65
CA LEU A 649 2.99 8.41 32.70
C LEU A 649 1.92 9.35 33.24
N VAL A 650 0.81 8.79 33.71
CA VAL A 650 -0.32 9.56 34.27
C VAL A 650 0.11 10.28 35.54
N SER A 651 0.85 9.64 36.43
CA SER A 651 1.43 10.28 37.62
C SER A 651 2.38 11.41 37.26
N GLY A 652 3.19 11.27 36.20
CA GLY A 652 4.02 12.36 35.69
C GLY A 652 3.21 13.57 35.22
N LEU A 653 2.07 13.32 34.55
CA LEU A 653 1.15 14.38 34.13
C LEU A 653 0.49 15.06 35.34
N ILE A 654 0.06 14.28 36.34
CA ILE A 654 -0.52 14.79 37.60
C ILE A 654 0.49 15.67 38.33
N LEU A 655 1.73 15.20 38.52
CA LEU A 655 2.81 15.99 39.15
C LEU A 655 3.05 17.32 38.43
N ALA A 656 2.97 17.33 37.09
CA ALA A 656 3.15 18.55 36.31
C ALA A 656 2.00 19.56 36.48
N PHE A 657 0.76 19.09 36.64
CA PHE A 657 -0.42 19.94 36.79
C PHE A 657 -0.69 20.38 38.22
N GLU A 658 -0.72 19.45 39.18
CA GLU A 658 -1.05 19.72 40.58
C GLU A 658 0.15 20.27 41.36
N LYS A 659 1.37 19.98 40.90
CA LYS A 659 2.64 20.44 41.50
C LYS A 659 2.74 20.25 43.02
N PRO A 660 2.45 19.05 43.58
CA PRO A 660 2.67 18.78 45.00
C PRO A 660 4.16 18.81 45.38
N VAL A 661 5.04 18.65 44.39
CA VAL A 661 6.49 18.82 44.47
C VAL A 661 6.99 19.51 43.20
N GLN A 662 8.00 20.36 43.33
CA GLN A 662 8.56 21.15 42.23
C GLN A 662 10.06 20.90 42.05
N ILE A 663 10.58 21.22 40.87
CA ILE A 663 12.03 21.15 40.62
C ILE A 663 12.72 22.18 41.53
N GLY A 664 13.66 21.70 42.35
CA GLY A 664 14.32 22.49 43.40
C GLY A 664 13.83 22.20 44.81
N ASP A 665 12.69 21.52 44.99
CA ASP A 665 12.19 21.19 46.32
C ASP A 665 13.07 20.15 47.03
N VAL A 666 13.21 20.31 48.34
CA VAL A 666 13.82 19.32 49.23
C VAL A 666 12.73 18.40 49.75
N ILE A 667 12.76 17.15 49.29
CA ILE A 667 11.75 16.15 49.63
C ILE A 667 12.37 14.97 50.35
N GLU A 668 11.54 14.25 51.09
CA GLU A 668 11.88 12.99 51.73
C GLU A 668 10.81 11.94 51.41
N ILE A 669 11.26 10.79 50.90
CA ILE A 669 10.42 9.64 50.53
C ILE A 669 11.15 8.35 50.93
N ASP A 670 10.46 7.45 51.62
CA ASP A 670 11.02 6.17 52.13
C ASP A 670 12.38 6.32 52.83
N SER A 671 12.49 7.33 53.71
CA SER A 671 13.70 7.67 54.48
C SER A 671 14.89 8.15 53.65
N ARG A 672 14.67 8.53 52.38
CA ARG A 672 15.69 9.15 51.51
C ARG A 672 15.34 10.61 51.28
N SER A 673 16.22 11.50 51.74
CA SER A 673 16.08 12.94 51.51
C SER A 673 16.94 13.39 50.33
N GLY A 674 16.43 14.32 49.53
CA GLY A 674 17.19 14.92 48.44
C GLY A 674 16.42 16.02 47.72
N THR A 675 17.09 16.67 46.78
CA THR A 675 16.55 17.78 46.01
C THR A 675 16.10 17.32 44.63
N ILE A 676 14.90 17.70 44.20
CA ILE A 676 14.38 17.35 42.87
C ILE A 676 15.17 18.09 41.78
N LYS A 677 15.78 17.33 40.86
CA LYS A 677 16.52 17.88 39.71
C LYS A 677 15.71 17.95 38.44
N GLU A 678 14.92 16.92 38.16
CA GLU A 678 14.15 16.80 36.93
C GLU A 678 12.89 15.97 37.19
N ILE A 679 11.74 16.44 36.71
CA ILE A 679 10.51 15.65 36.66
C ILE A 679 10.32 15.20 35.21
N GLY A 680 10.67 13.95 34.93
CA GLY A 680 10.49 13.35 33.60
C GLY A 680 9.08 12.79 33.40
N ILE A 681 8.79 12.32 32.19
CA ILE A 681 7.46 11.79 31.83
C ILE A 681 7.07 10.54 32.64
N ARG A 682 8.03 9.68 33.02
CA ARG A 682 7.79 8.41 33.75
C ARG A 682 8.48 8.30 35.10
N SER A 683 9.46 9.15 35.35
CA SER A 683 10.30 9.09 36.53
C SER A 683 10.91 10.45 36.80
N SER A 684 11.10 10.76 38.06
CA SER A 684 11.76 11.97 38.54
C SER A 684 13.17 11.62 39.04
N LYS A 685 14.07 12.58 38.94
CA LYS A 685 15.45 12.47 39.44
C LYS A 685 15.62 13.33 40.68
N ILE A 686 16.11 12.71 41.74
CA ILE A 686 16.38 13.35 43.02
C ILE A 686 17.88 13.25 43.31
N ALA A 687 18.52 14.38 43.58
CA ALA A 687 19.92 14.41 44.01
C ALA A 687 19.98 14.26 45.54
N THR A 688 20.66 13.22 46.02
CA THR A 688 20.88 13.01 47.45
C THR A 688 22.02 13.88 47.96
N SER A 689 22.09 14.07 49.29
CA SER A 689 23.21 14.76 49.94
C SER A 689 24.57 14.10 49.67
N ASP A 690 24.58 12.80 49.39
CA ASP A 690 25.79 12.00 49.13
C ASP A 690 26.27 12.12 47.67
N GLY A 691 25.63 12.96 46.85
CA GLY A 691 26.01 13.22 45.46
C GLY A 691 25.48 12.19 44.44
N ALA A 692 24.59 11.28 44.84
CA ALA A 692 23.95 10.34 43.93
C ALA A 692 22.66 10.92 43.31
N GLU A 693 22.35 10.55 42.07
CA GLU A 693 21.04 10.80 41.46
C GLU A 693 20.18 9.54 41.55
N VAL A 694 19.09 9.62 42.30
CA VAL A 694 18.11 8.55 42.44
C VAL A 694 16.98 8.78 41.45
N ILE A 695 16.68 7.77 40.65
CA ILE A 695 15.57 7.78 39.68
C ILE A 695 14.37 7.10 40.35
N ILE A 696 13.34 7.89 40.65
CA ILE A 696 12.10 7.41 41.28
C ILE A 696 10.98 7.39 40.24
N PRO A 697 10.25 6.27 40.07
CA PRO A 697 9.03 6.23 39.25
C PRO A 697 8.03 7.30 39.71
N ASN A 698 7.39 8.00 38.77
CA ASN A 698 6.45 9.06 39.15
C ASN A 698 5.23 8.52 39.91
N GLY A 699 4.86 7.26 39.67
CA GLY A 699 3.83 6.56 40.44
C GLY A 699 4.11 6.60 41.93
N ASP A 700 5.36 6.32 42.32
CA ASP A 700 5.76 6.24 43.72
C ASP A 700 5.67 7.60 44.44
N LEU A 701 5.96 8.71 43.75
CA LEU A 701 5.81 10.07 44.28
C LEU A 701 4.35 10.48 44.54
N ILE A 702 3.40 9.82 43.87
CA ILE A 702 1.96 10.06 44.05
C ILE A 702 1.35 9.02 45.01
N SER A 703 1.83 7.77 45.00
CA SER A 703 1.24 6.68 45.79
C SER A 703 1.79 6.59 47.21
N HIS A 704 3.02 7.02 47.47
CA HIS A 704 3.62 7.00 48.80
C HIS A 704 3.55 8.37 49.49
N HIS A 705 3.73 8.38 50.82
CA HIS A 705 3.80 9.62 51.58
C HIS A 705 5.10 10.36 51.27
N VAL A 706 4.99 11.60 50.81
CA VAL A 706 6.12 12.48 50.52
C VAL A 706 6.11 13.65 51.49
N ILE A 707 7.21 13.83 52.21
CA ILE A 707 7.42 15.02 53.05
C ILE A 707 8.12 16.05 52.17
N ASN A 708 7.44 17.14 51.84
CA ASN A 708 8.03 18.26 51.15
C ASN A 708 8.42 19.34 52.18
N TRP A 709 9.71 19.51 52.39
CA TRP A 709 10.24 20.43 53.38
C TRP A 709 10.23 21.90 52.93
N THR A 710 10.05 22.17 51.63
CA THR A 710 10.15 23.52 51.03
C THR A 710 8.86 24.02 50.39
N LEU A 711 7.75 23.27 50.51
CA LEU A 711 6.50 23.55 49.80
C LEU A 711 5.91 24.94 50.12
N SER A 712 5.85 25.30 51.40
CA SER A 712 5.21 26.54 51.86
C SER A 712 6.21 27.66 52.15
N ASN A 713 7.37 27.31 52.70
CA ASN A 713 8.48 28.21 52.99
C ASN A 713 9.78 27.40 53.08
N ASN A 714 10.91 28.08 53.22
CA ASN A 714 12.23 27.45 53.29
C ASN A 714 12.71 27.25 54.75
N ASN A 715 11.81 27.40 55.72
CA ASN A 715 12.15 27.43 57.14
C ASN A 715 12.15 26.00 57.71
N ARG A 716 13.13 25.65 58.53
CA ARG A 716 13.20 24.33 59.18
C ARG A 716 13.34 24.46 60.68
N ARG A 717 12.43 23.83 61.42
CA ARG A 717 12.57 23.68 62.88
C ARG A 717 13.71 22.72 63.18
N VAL A 718 14.66 23.19 63.98
CA VAL A 718 15.74 22.40 64.55
C VAL A 718 15.37 22.02 65.97
N GLU A 719 15.56 20.75 66.28
CA GLU A 719 15.39 20.19 67.62
C GLU A 719 16.75 19.74 68.15
N LEU A 720 17.07 20.22 69.36
CA LEU A 720 18.26 19.88 70.11
C LEU A 720 17.87 19.42 71.52
N ILE A 721 18.52 18.36 71.99
CA ILE A 721 18.41 17.88 73.37
C ILE A 721 19.77 18.12 74.02
N VAL A 722 19.77 18.82 75.15
CA VAL A 722 20.98 19.19 75.90
C VAL A 722 20.81 18.74 77.34
N SER A 723 21.76 17.98 77.85
CA SER A 723 21.70 17.40 79.19
C SER A 723 22.66 18.12 80.15
N VAL A 724 22.22 18.39 81.38
CA VAL A 724 23.05 18.95 82.47
C VAL A 724 23.09 18.01 83.68
N ALA A 725 24.15 18.08 84.49
CA ALA A 725 24.29 17.27 85.70
C ALA A 725 23.28 17.66 86.80
N TYR A 726 22.96 16.69 87.66
CA TYR A 726 22.14 16.94 88.86
C TYR A 726 22.79 17.97 89.79
N GLY A 727 21.98 18.83 90.38
CA GLY A 727 22.45 19.94 91.24
C GLY A 727 22.68 21.25 90.49
N SER A 728 22.60 21.25 89.14
CA SER A 728 22.61 22.48 88.34
C SER A 728 21.35 23.33 88.61
N ASP A 729 21.51 24.65 88.70
CA ASP A 729 20.38 25.57 88.80
C ASP A 729 19.60 25.60 87.48
N ILE A 730 18.46 24.93 87.46
CA ILE A 730 17.59 24.76 86.29
C ILE A 730 17.22 26.11 85.68
N LYS A 731 16.95 27.12 86.51
CA LYS A 731 16.52 28.44 86.05
C LYS A 731 17.69 29.19 85.42
N LYS A 732 18.88 29.09 86.02
CA LYS A 732 20.12 29.62 85.45
C LYS A 732 20.44 28.99 84.09
N VAL A 733 20.27 27.67 83.95
CA VAL A 733 20.49 26.95 82.69
C VAL A 733 19.47 27.38 81.63
N GLU A 734 18.19 27.48 81.98
CA GLU A 734 17.14 27.95 81.07
C GLU A 734 17.42 29.37 80.56
N ASP A 735 17.76 30.30 81.46
CA ASP A 735 18.07 31.69 81.10
C ASP A 735 19.31 31.79 80.20
N LEU A 736 20.34 30.97 80.47
CA LEU A 736 21.54 30.90 79.64
C LEU A 736 21.25 30.34 78.25
N LEU A 737 20.52 29.23 78.17
CA LEU A 737 20.12 28.65 76.89
C LEU A 737 19.24 29.63 76.09
N ARG A 738 18.35 30.36 76.76
CA ARG A 738 17.52 31.40 76.13
C ARG A 738 18.37 32.53 75.58
N SER A 739 19.36 32.99 76.34
CA SER A 739 20.31 34.01 75.91
C SER A 739 21.08 33.56 74.66
N ILE A 740 21.56 32.32 74.62
CA ILE A 740 22.29 31.76 73.46
C ILE A 740 21.40 31.70 72.21
N LEU A 741 20.14 31.29 72.36
CA LEU A 741 19.24 31.21 71.20
C LEU A 741 18.76 32.58 70.71
N CYS A 742 18.47 33.53 71.62
CA CYS A 742 17.91 34.84 71.25
C CYS A 742 18.98 35.86 70.78
N ASN A 743 20.25 35.68 71.14
CA ASN A 743 21.35 36.59 70.74
C ASN A 743 21.99 36.22 69.39
N ARG A 744 21.39 35.29 68.64
CA ARG A 744 21.93 34.79 67.37
C ARG A 744 21.12 35.26 66.18
N ASP A 745 21.79 35.95 65.25
CA ASP A 745 21.18 36.45 64.01
C ASP A 745 20.83 35.34 63.00
N ASP A 746 21.39 34.14 63.16
CA ASP A 746 21.14 32.98 62.29
C ASP A 746 19.97 32.09 62.76
N ILE A 747 19.26 32.49 63.81
CA ILE A 747 18.01 31.90 64.31
C ILE A 747 16.85 32.86 64.03
N MET A 748 15.70 32.35 63.60
CA MET A 748 14.52 33.18 63.39
C MET A 748 13.96 33.71 64.71
N ALA A 749 13.64 35.01 64.75
CA ALA A 749 12.98 35.64 65.90
C ALA A 749 11.49 35.31 65.99
N ASP A 750 10.83 35.00 64.87
CA ASP A 750 9.43 34.58 64.80
C ASP A 750 9.31 33.33 63.89
N PRO A 751 8.93 32.14 64.40
CA PRO A 751 8.54 31.86 65.79
C PRO A 751 9.70 31.90 66.78
N GLU A 752 9.45 32.42 67.99
CA GLU A 752 10.44 32.53 69.07
C GLU A 752 11.00 31.15 69.47
N PRO A 753 12.32 31.03 69.76
CA PRO A 753 12.90 29.81 70.32
C PRO A 753 12.21 29.37 71.61
N LEU A 754 11.87 28.08 71.68
CA LEU A 754 11.25 27.46 72.85
C LEU A 754 12.24 26.53 73.55
N ILE A 755 12.30 26.64 74.86
CA ILE A 755 13.13 25.78 75.72
C ILE A 755 12.20 25.12 76.72
N PHE A 756 12.25 23.80 76.77
CA PHE A 756 11.45 22.99 77.69
C PHE A 756 12.37 22.12 78.53
N LEU A 757 12.05 21.98 79.82
CA LEU A 757 12.55 20.86 80.60
C LEU A 757 11.89 19.59 80.04
N ASN A 758 12.68 18.70 79.45
CA ASN A 758 12.18 17.57 78.66
C ASN A 758 12.02 16.32 79.52
N THR A 759 13.11 15.88 80.14
CA THR A 759 13.17 14.61 80.88
C THR A 759 14.18 14.73 82.01
N VAL A 760 13.88 14.11 83.14
CA VAL A 760 14.80 13.94 84.27
C VAL A 760 15.28 12.49 84.24
N ASN A 761 16.54 12.26 83.86
CA ASN A 761 17.16 10.94 83.67
C ASN A 761 17.89 10.46 84.93
N GLU A 762 18.51 9.28 84.92
CA GLU A 762 19.21 8.74 86.11
C GLU A 762 20.34 9.64 86.63
N ASN A 763 21.12 10.25 85.73
CA ASN A 763 22.29 11.08 86.06
C ASN A 763 22.27 12.48 85.44
N SER A 764 21.16 12.90 84.83
CA SER A 764 21.08 14.18 84.11
C SER A 764 19.67 14.75 84.04
N VAL A 765 19.58 16.03 83.74
CA VAL A 765 18.35 16.74 83.41
C VAL A 765 18.44 17.23 81.97
N ASP A 766 17.51 16.81 81.12
CA ASP A 766 17.48 17.13 79.70
C ASP A 766 16.62 18.36 79.42
N PHE A 767 17.17 19.29 78.67
CA PHE A 767 16.48 20.42 78.06
C PHE A 767 16.23 20.12 76.59
N ARG A 768 15.01 20.39 76.12
CA ARG A 768 14.61 20.34 74.72
C ARG A 768 14.52 21.75 74.16
N LEU A 769 15.38 22.04 73.20
CA LEU A 769 15.49 23.32 72.52
C LEU A 769 14.86 23.19 71.14
N LEU A 770 13.89 24.04 70.84
CA LEU A 770 13.20 24.14 69.56
C LEU A 770 13.38 25.54 69.00
N PHE A 771 14.03 25.65 67.84
CA PHE A 771 14.25 26.93 67.18
C PHE A 771 14.18 26.77 65.66
N TRP A 772 13.97 27.86 64.92
CA TRP A 772 13.78 27.81 63.47
C TRP A 772 15.00 28.36 62.73
N ALA A 773 15.48 27.58 61.75
CA ALA A 773 16.42 28.03 60.74
C ALA A 773 15.65 28.67 59.57
N ALA A 774 16.05 29.85 59.12
CA ALA A 774 15.42 30.54 57.97
C ALA A 774 15.71 29.87 56.61
N ASP A 775 16.77 29.05 56.54
CA ASP A 775 17.16 28.32 55.33
C ASP A 775 17.47 26.85 55.65
N ILE A 776 16.69 25.95 55.05
CA ILE A 776 16.89 24.50 55.14
C ILE A 776 18.25 24.03 54.61
N SER A 777 18.99 24.83 53.84
CA SER A 777 20.32 24.45 53.36
C SER A 777 21.36 24.54 54.48
N HIS A 778 21.14 25.39 55.48
CA HIS A 778 22.11 25.70 56.53
C HIS A 778 21.76 25.12 57.90
N TRP A 779 20.58 24.51 58.08
CA TRP A 779 20.11 24.00 59.37
C TRP A 779 21.10 23.09 60.10
N LEU A 780 21.85 22.25 59.37
CA LEU A 780 22.82 21.32 59.96
C LEU A 780 24.03 22.08 60.53
N ARG A 781 24.49 23.11 59.81
CA ARG A 781 25.56 24.00 60.26
C ARG A 781 25.11 24.84 61.45
N LEU A 782 23.89 25.38 61.41
CA LEU A 782 23.29 26.12 62.52
C LEU A 782 23.20 25.25 63.77
N LYS A 783 22.67 24.02 63.64
CA LYS A 783 22.60 23.03 64.72
C LYS A 783 23.97 22.79 65.36
N SER A 784 25.00 22.62 64.54
CA SER A 784 26.37 22.40 65.02
C SER A 784 26.93 23.63 65.76
N ASN A 785 26.68 24.84 65.24
CA ASN A 785 27.16 26.08 65.87
C ASN A 785 26.48 26.31 67.22
N VAL A 786 25.16 26.15 67.31
CA VAL A 786 24.41 26.29 68.57
C VAL A 786 24.91 25.30 69.62
N LEU A 787 25.18 24.05 69.21
CA LEU A 787 25.72 23.04 70.13
C LEU A 787 27.11 23.43 70.65
N ALA A 788 27.97 24.00 69.79
CA ALA A 788 29.31 24.45 70.17
C ALA A 788 29.26 25.66 71.13
N ASP A 789 28.35 26.59 70.91
CA ASP A 789 28.13 27.74 71.80
C ASP A 789 27.64 27.29 73.17
N ILE A 790 26.67 26.38 73.21
CA ILE A 790 26.16 25.79 74.47
C ILE A 790 27.29 25.15 75.26
N TYR A 791 28.14 24.35 74.60
CA TYR A 791 29.30 23.74 75.23
C TYR A 791 30.28 24.79 75.80
N THR A 792 30.52 25.86 75.04
CA THR A 792 31.47 26.92 75.43
C THR A 792 30.94 27.73 76.62
N GLU A 793 29.66 28.11 76.61
CA GLU A 793 29.05 28.90 77.68
C GLU A 793 28.82 28.09 78.95
N PHE A 794 28.45 26.81 78.84
CA PHE A 794 28.32 25.93 80.01
C PHE A 794 29.66 25.79 80.76
N ASN A 795 30.77 25.66 80.03
CA ASN A 795 32.11 25.63 80.63
C ASN A 795 32.50 26.94 81.33
N LYS A 796 32.11 28.10 80.78
CA LYS A 796 32.40 29.42 81.39
C LYS A 796 31.61 29.65 82.68
N GLU A 797 30.35 29.24 82.69
CA GLU A 797 29.41 29.45 83.81
C GLU A 797 29.48 28.34 84.89
N GLY A 798 30.38 27.37 84.72
CA GLY A 798 30.60 26.26 85.66
C GLY A 798 29.43 25.26 85.69
N ILE A 799 28.65 25.16 84.61
CA ILE A 799 27.56 24.19 84.49
C ILE A 799 28.17 22.86 84.08
N GLU A 800 28.14 21.88 84.99
CA GLU A 800 28.68 20.56 84.74
C GLU A 800 27.81 19.79 83.74
N LEU A 801 28.46 19.29 82.69
CA LEU A 801 27.85 18.30 81.81
C LEU A 801 27.79 16.95 82.55
N PRO A 802 26.72 16.17 82.37
CA PRO A 802 26.53 14.95 83.12
C PRO A 802 27.60 13.93 82.74
N HIS A 803 28.33 13.45 83.74
CA HIS A 803 29.21 12.30 83.66
C HIS A 803 28.53 11.10 84.33
N SER A 804 28.90 9.87 83.94
CA SER A 804 28.29 8.68 84.52
C SER A 804 28.67 8.53 86.00
N ILE A 805 27.72 8.76 86.91
CA ILE A 805 27.88 8.52 88.35
C ILE A 805 27.47 7.08 88.66
N GLN A 806 28.27 6.35 89.43
CA GLN A 806 27.95 5.00 89.93
C GLN A 806 28.01 4.97 91.46
N ASP A 807 26.87 4.68 92.09
CA ASP A 807 26.81 4.44 93.54
C ASP A 807 27.32 3.02 93.86
N LEU A 808 28.48 2.93 94.50
CA LEU A 808 29.10 1.68 94.95
C LEU A 808 28.71 1.38 96.40
N LYS A 809 27.77 0.46 96.59
CA LYS A 809 27.43 -0.08 97.91
C LYS A 809 28.36 -1.23 98.28
N LEU A 810 29.35 -0.95 99.12
CA LEU A 810 30.27 -1.95 99.67
C LEU A 810 29.65 -2.62 100.91
N ASN A 811 29.29 -3.90 100.81
CA ASN A 811 28.87 -4.69 101.97
C ASN A 811 30.10 -5.37 102.60
N LEU A 812 30.48 -4.93 103.80
CA LEU A 812 31.57 -5.54 104.57
C LEU A 812 31.03 -6.71 105.40
N PRO A 813 31.71 -7.88 105.44
CA PRO A 813 31.31 -9.00 106.29
C PRO A 813 31.45 -8.67 107.78
N GLU A 814 30.49 -9.13 108.61
CA GLU A 814 30.41 -8.82 110.04
C GLU A 814 31.72 -9.13 110.78
N GLY A 815 32.26 -8.12 111.48
CA GLY A 815 33.46 -8.23 112.32
C GLY A 815 34.74 -7.59 111.78
N LYS A 816 34.73 -7.03 110.55
CA LYS A 816 35.84 -6.18 110.05
C LYS A 816 35.46 -4.70 110.07
N THR A 817 36.09 -3.93 110.95
CA THR A 817 36.10 -2.46 110.88
C THR A 817 37.10 -2.01 109.83
N LEU A 818 36.67 -1.24 108.82
CA LEU A 818 37.57 -0.58 107.89
C LEU A 818 38.21 0.62 108.61
N ASN A 819 39.53 0.58 108.83
CA ASN A 819 40.27 1.77 109.27
C ASN A 819 40.49 2.66 108.05
N LEU A 820 39.88 3.86 108.04
CA LEU A 820 40.03 4.83 106.95
C LEU A 820 41.48 5.34 106.76
N SER A 821 42.40 5.01 107.67
CA SER A 821 43.83 5.32 107.57
C SER A 821 44.62 4.37 106.65
N ASP A 822 44.03 3.24 106.24
CA ASP A 822 44.70 2.23 105.39
C ASP A 822 44.41 2.43 103.90
N LEU A 823 43.61 3.45 103.55
CA LEU A 823 43.37 3.86 102.17
C LEU A 823 44.48 4.84 101.77
N GLU A 824 45.39 4.41 100.90
CA GLU A 824 46.32 5.32 100.22
C GLU A 824 45.51 6.44 99.52
N GLU A 825 45.95 7.69 99.69
CA GLU A 825 45.38 8.82 98.96
C GLU A 825 45.40 8.51 97.45
N PRO A 826 44.28 8.72 96.73
CA PRO A 826 44.30 8.57 95.29
C PRO A 826 45.29 9.57 94.69
N PRO A 827 46.09 9.18 93.67
CA PRO A 827 47.01 10.11 93.03
C PRO A 827 46.25 11.32 92.49
N THR A 828 46.82 12.50 92.69
CA THR A 828 46.28 13.76 92.17
C THR A 828 46.07 13.68 90.66
N PRO A 829 44.92 14.12 90.13
CA PRO A 829 44.69 14.13 88.69
C PRO A 829 45.70 15.08 88.02
N PRO A 830 46.26 14.73 86.85
CA PRO A 830 47.18 15.61 86.14
C PRO A 830 46.47 16.91 85.72
N GLU A 831 47.20 18.03 85.81
CA GLU A 831 46.73 19.35 85.37
C GLU A 831 46.23 19.29 83.92
N LYS A 832 45.05 19.87 83.69
CA LYS A 832 44.39 19.99 82.38
C LYS A 832 45.31 20.70 81.38
N ILE A 833 45.58 20.06 80.23
CA ILE A 833 46.12 20.69 79.01
C ILE A 833 44.96 21.10 78.10
#